data_AF-A0A433D965-F1
#
_entry.id   AF-A0A433D965-F1
#
_cell.length_a   1.000
_cell.length_b   1.000
_cell.length_c   1.000
_cell.angle_alpha   90.00
_cell.angle_beta   90.00
_cell.angle_gamma   90.00
#
_symmetry.space_group_name_H-M   'P 1'
#
loop_
_entity.id
_entity.type
_entity.pdbx_description
1 polymer ?
#
loop_
_entity_poly.entity_id
_entity_poly.type
_entity_poly.pdbx_seq_one_letter_code
_entity_poly.pdbx_strand_id
1 'polypeptide(L)'
;MGLGKNNILLPLQNVEMRYLLIPLSLALTYLALRTTRLDGFYSEHKYAAAFVLSLVGSLVSIIVAWDQLKAPAKFIYSCFLKPLGDHGDNQASRLDTFYQDQAEVYDATRGGFLRGRTTMLKICAAQLKEQLRSGKMTQKPVWIDLGGGTGWNIERMNDYFPIEKFEKVYLVDLCGPLCKVARERFEKRGWDNVVVVCDDAAKFQLPGLSRPNGKIGLVTMSYSLSMIDNYFPVIDRVQDLLSPEGIFGVVDFYVSGRSPAAAEKLTGHVNRQCSWFTRFFWTAWFDFDHINLAPGRRDYLEYRFGSLKAINARNHFIIPWLVKIPYYVWLGCAKHRSIDEVVAELGLDSTPSFTRASDSDPEASGSESDGTFASEKSLRAILTDGQSQLQQISPQPLSSFHYQNKSWRLPYDPSLPKHTQFRSYIYAFTWEDPRVDLEFLNLTKDDTMFVITSAGDNALEYALQSQPKRIHCIDMNPCQNHLLELKLAGISSLNYDDFWRMFGDGKHHEFETLLHDVLSPHLSSHAFQYWDHNVDRFAHKFYKTGYSGLALGIVEWWVRMQGLHKEVHAMCHARTIEEQKRIYEEKIRPAVFSPMLRKVLNNPMFMWNALGVPINQMNMYLEECTTRQYMEDTLDPIINRSLFRNDQYFYHVVLMQKYTHESCPSYLTEKGFQQLKKSGALDAFRLHTDSILNVLKSLPAEHLTRTVVMDHMDWFDRSSSELEEEILEMARTTAKGGHVYWRSAGRVPWYNRLFEKYGFKVEPLGVREIGSGVSLDRVNMYASFYRGVKVGRDEEISN
;
A
#
# COMPACT_ATOMS: atom_id res chain seq x y z
N MET A 1 -8.59 40.89 36.60
CA MET A 1 -8.74 42.00 35.62
C MET A 1 -8.41 41.45 34.23
N GLY A 2 -9.32 41.59 33.26
CA GLY A 2 -9.05 41.34 31.84
C GLY A 2 -9.27 39.92 31.30
N LEU A 3 -10.51 39.42 31.30
CA LEU A 3 -10.92 38.23 30.54
C LEU A 3 -11.12 38.61 29.05
N GLY A 4 -10.18 38.21 28.19
CA GLY A 4 -10.33 38.22 26.74
C GLY A 4 -11.12 37.00 26.26
N LYS A 5 -12.29 37.23 25.66
CA LYS A 5 -13.12 36.20 25.02
C LYS A 5 -12.45 35.74 23.72
N ASN A 6 -11.92 34.53 23.72
CA ASN A 6 -11.59 33.81 22.49
C ASN A 6 -12.88 33.29 21.85
N ASN A 7 -13.09 33.70 20.61
CA ASN A 7 -14.14 33.20 19.74
C ASN A 7 -13.95 31.71 19.46
N ILE A 8 -14.94 30.92 19.86
CA ILE A 8 -15.19 29.58 19.34
C ILE A 8 -15.85 29.78 17.97
N LEU A 9 -15.08 29.67 16.90
CA LEU A 9 -15.60 29.53 15.53
C LEU A 9 -15.06 28.21 14.96
N LEU A 10 -15.97 27.25 14.84
CA LEU A 10 -15.80 26.00 14.11
C LEU A 10 -15.37 26.27 12.65
N PRO A 11 -14.56 25.39 12.03
CA PRO A 11 -14.15 25.54 10.64
C PRO A 11 -15.30 25.09 9.72
N LEU A 12 -16.24 25.99 9.46
CA LEU A 12 -17.15 25.91 8.30
C LEU A 12 -16.44 26.55 7.10
N GLN A 13 -15.37 25.92 6.61
CA GLN A 13 -14.82 26.26 5.30
C GLN A 13 -15.43 25.31 4.27
N ASN A 14 -16.14 25.92 3.32
CA ASN A 14 -16.78 25.34 2.12
C ASN A 14 -18.21 24.79 2.25
N VAL A 15 -19.07 25.47 2.99
CA VAL A 15 -20.47 25.61 2.54
C VAL A 15 -20.59 27.05 2.07
N GLU A 16 -20.60 27.27 0.75
CA GLU A 16 -20.69 28.62 0.19
C GLU A 16 -21.86 29.37 0.84
N MET A 17 -21.63 30.57 1.39
CA MET A 17 -22.67 31.45 1.96
C MET A 17 -23.88 31.65 1.02
N ARG A 18 -23.74 31.29 -0.25
CA ARG A 18 -24.77 31.33 -1.28
C ARG A 18 -25.90 30.32 -1.05
N TYR A 19 -25.64 29.17 -0.42
CA TYR A 19 -26.70 28.20 -0.08
C TYR A 19 -27.63 28.71 1.03
N LEU A 20 -27.18 29.66 1.86
CA LEU A 20 -28.05 30.37 2.82
C LEU A 20 -29.00 31.37 2.14
N LEU A 21 -28.72 31.79 0.90
CA LEU A 21 -29.60 32.68 0.13
C LEU A 21 -30.87 31.98 -0.36
N ILE A 22 -30.86 30.63 -0.47
CA ILE A 22 -32.02 29.85 -0.90
C ILE A 22 -33.13 29.86 0.17
N PRO A 23 -32.90 29.48 1.45
CA PRO A 23 -33.91 29.61 2.48
C PRO A 23 -34.27 31.07 2.76
N LEU A 24 -33.34 32.01 2.60
CA LEU A 24 -33.61 33.45 2.75
C LEU A 24 -34.53 33.99 1.64
N SER A 25 -34.32 33.58 0.38
CA SER A 25 -35.18 33.98 -0.74
C SER A 25 -36.57 33.35 -0.62
N LEU A 26 -36.66 32.08 -0.21
CA LEU A 26 -37.94 31.42 0.08
C LEU A 26 -38.68 32.11 1.23
N ALA A 27 -37.97 32.51 2.30
CA ALA A 27 -38.56 33.24 3.42
C ALA A 27 -39.03 34.65 3.05
N LEU A 28 -38.23 35.40 2.26
CA LEU A 28 -38.60 36.73 1.77
C LEU A 28 -39.78 36.66 0.78
N THR A 29 -39.82 35.64 -0.07
CA THR A 29 -40.95 35.40 -0.99
C THR A 29 -42.21 35.05 -0.19
N TYR A 30 -42.10 34.19 0.83
CA TYR A 30 -43.21 33.88 1.75
C TYR A 30 -43.72 35.13 2.50
N LEU A 31 -42.83 36.00 2.97
CA LEU A 31 -43.18 37.26 3.63
C LEU A 31 -43.83 38.27 2.68
N ALA A 32 -43.32 38.41 1.45
CA ALA A 32 -43.88 39.32 0.43
C ALA A 32 -45.29 38.88 -0.02
N LEU A 33 -45.55 37.57 -0.06
CA LEU A 33 -46.88 37.03 -0.36
C LEU A 33 -47.88 37.24 0.77
N ARG A 34 -47.42 37.25 2.01
CA ARG A 34 -48.25 37.50 3.20
C ARG A 34 -48.56 38.97 3.43
N THR A 35 -47.74 39.89 2.91
CA THR A 35 -47.93 41.34 3.03
C THR A 35 -48.74 41.94 1.88
N THR A 36 -48.88 41.22 0.76
CA THR A 36 -49.77 41.61 -0.34
C THR A 36 -51.19 41.10 -0.05
N ARG A 37 -52.24 41.88 -0.40
CA ARG A 37 -53.68 41.52 -0.22
C ARG A 37 -54.15 40.34 -1.10
N LEU A 38 -53.27 39.39 -1.41
CA LEU A 38 -53.50 38.22 -2.26
C LEU A 38 -53.86 36.96 -1.46
N ASP A 39 -53.89 37.02 -0.13
CA ASP A 39 -54.23 35.89 0.76
C ASP A 39 -55.54 35.17 0.34
N GLY A 40 -56.55 35.90 -0.12
CA GLY A 40 -57.80 35.33 -0.62
C GLY A 40 -57.61 34.46 -1.88
N PHE A 41 -56.91 35.00 -2.89
CA PHE A 41 -56.60 34.31 -4.15
C PHE A 41 -55.72 33.07 -3.93
N TYR A 42 -54.72 33.19 -3.05
CA TYR A 42 -53.83 32.09 -2.68
C TYR A 42 -54.54 31.00 -1.88
N SER A 43 -55.59 31.34 -1.12
CA SER A 43 -56.38 30.37 -0.35
C SER A 43 -57.34 29.54 -1.21
N GLU A 44 -57.89 30.10 -2.29
CA GLU A 44 -58.77 29.40 -3.24
C GLU A 44 -58.02 28.55 -4.26
N HIS A 45 -56.79 28.95 -4.64
CA HIS A 45 -55.97 28.26 -5.65
C HIS A 45 -54.62 27.78 -5.10
N LYS A 46 -54.61 27.23 -3.87
CA LYS A 46 -53.40 26.79 -3.14
C LYS A 46 -52.43 25.95 -3.96
N TYR A 47 -52.93 25.02 -4.78
CA TYR A 47 -52.08 24.15 -5.60
C TYR A 47 -51.44 24.88 -6.79
N ALA A 48 -52.19 25.76 -7.47
CA ALA A 48 -51.66 26.55 -8.58
C ALA A 48 -50.61 27.55 -8.09
N ALA A 49 -50.85 28.14 -6.92
CA ALA A 49 -49.91 29.03 -6.26
C ALA A 49 -48.61 28.34 -5.82
N ALA A 50 -48.72 27.18 -5.17
CA ALA A 50 -47.56 26.38 -4.78
C ALA A 50 -46.74 25.96 -6.01
N PHE A 51 -47.42 25.61 -7.11
CA PHE A 51 -46.76 25.31 -8.38
C PHE A 51 -46.02 26.52 -8.95
N VAL A 52 -46.65 27.70 -9.01
CA VAL A 52 -46.01 28.93 -9.51
C VAL A 52 -44.83 29.33 -8.63
N LEU A 53 -44.95 29.22 -7.31
CA LEU A 53 -43.85 29.51 -6.38
C LEU A 53 -42.69 28.53 -6.52
N SER A 54 -42.99 27.24 -6.69
CA SER A 54 -41.98 26.22 -6.96
C SER A 54 -41.31 26.46 -8.31
N LEU A 55 -42.06 26.84 -9.34
CA LEU A 55 -41.53 27.14 -10.67
C LEU A 55 -40.63 28.38 -10.65
N VAL A 56 -41.08 29.47 -10.02
CA VAL A 56 -40.29 30.71 -9.88
C VAL A 56 -39.06 30.45 -9.00
N GLY A 57 -39.21 29.75 -7.88
CA GLY A 57 -38.08 29.35 -7.01
C GLY A 57 -37.07 28.47 -7.75
N SER A 58 -37.53 27.55 -8.59
CA SER A 58 -36.68 26.70 -9.43
C SER A 58 -35.98 27.52 -10.51
N LEU A 59 -36.68 28.43 -11.20
CA LEU A 59 -36.09 29.32 -12.21
C LEU A 59 -35.04 30.25 -11.60
N VAL A 60 -35.33 30.87 -10.45
CA VAL A 60 -34.37 31.70 -9.71
C VAL A 60 -33.17 30.88 -9.27
N SER A 61 -33.39 29.65 -8.78
CA SER A 61 -32.29 28.74 -8.41
C SER A 61 -31.42 28.37 -9.61
N ILE A 62 -32.02 28.12 -10.78
CA ILE A 62 -31.29 27.85 -12.03
C ILE A 62 -30.51 29.09 -12.48
N ILE A 63 -31.08 30.30 -12.39
CA ILE A 63 -30.41 31.55 -12.76
C ILE A 63 -29.23 31.83 -11.81
N VAL A 64 -29.43 31.68 -10.49
CA VAL A 64 -28.37 31.87 -9.49
C VAL A 64 -27.28 30.81 -9.63
N ALA A 65 -27.65 29.57 -9.96
CA ALA A 65 -26.70 28.49 -10.22
C ALA A 65 -26.21 28.46 -11.69
N TRP A 66 -26.59 29.40 -12.55
CA TRP A 66 -26.35 29.32 -13.99
C TRP A 66 -24.87 29.23 -14.32
N ASP A 67 -24.01 29.98 -13.63
CA ASP A 67 -22.57 29.91 -13.86
C ASP A 67 -21.97 28.54 -13.50
N GLN A 68 -22.55 27.82 -12.54
CA GLN A 68 -22.16 26.45 -12.18
C GLN A 68 -22.83 25.39 -13.08
N LEU A 69 -24.02 25.66 -13.61
CA LEU A 69 -24.79 24.75 -14.47
C LEU A 69 -24.44 24.89 -15.96
N LYS A 70 -24.00 26.06 -16.41
CA LYS A 70 -23.71 26.38 -17.82
C LYS A 70 -22.66 25.46 -18.40
N ALA A 71 -21.58 25.21 -17.66
CA ALA A 71 -20.49 24.34 -18.06
C ALA A 71 -20.94 22.86 -18.18
N PRO A 72 -21.55 22.24 -17.14
CA PRO A 72 -22.15 20.91 -17.24
C PRO A 72 -23.26 20.79 -18.27
N ALA A 73 -24.13 21.79 -18.41
CA ALA A 73 -25.24 21.77 -19.37
C ALA A 73 -24.75 21.88 -20.82
N LYS A 74 -23.71 22.71 -21.09
CA LYS A 74 -23.04 22.72 -22.39
C LYS A 74 -22.37 21.38 -22.68
N PHE A 75 -21.69 20.78 -21.70
CA PHE A 75 -21.11 19.44 -21.84
C PHE A 75 -22.20 18.40 -22.14
N ILE A 76 -23.29 18.40 -21.38
CA ILE A 76 -24.43 17.49 -21.58
C ILE A 76 -25.06 17.70 -22.96
N TYR A 77 -25.28 18.95 -23.36
CA TYR A 77 -25.85 19.26 -24.66
C TYR A 77 -24.92 18.77 -25.78
N SER A 78 -23.63 19.08 -25.71
CA SER A 78 -22.66 18.71 -26.74
C SER A 78 -22.39 17.21 -26.81
N CYS A 79 -22.44 16.49 -25.68
CA CYS A 79 -22.24 15.04 -25.63
C CYS A 79 -23.54 14.22 -25.81
N PHE A 80 -24.71 14.77 -25.48
CA PHE A 80 -25.96 13.98 -25.39
C PHE A 80 -27.15 14.52 -26.20
N LEU A 81 -27.15 15.77 -26.68
CA LEU A 81 -28.32 16.39 -27.34
C LEU A 81 -28.05 17.05 -28.70
N LYS A 82 -26.82 17.51 -28.96
CA LYS A 82 -26.43 18.14 -30.24
C LYS A 82 -26.58 17.08 -31.35
N PRO A 83 -27.31 17.36 -32.44
CA PRO A 83 -27.46 16.41 -33.55
C PRO A 83 -26.07 16.03 -34.06
N LEU A 84 -25.81 14.72 -34.16
CA LEU A 84 -24.62 14.16 -34.77
C LEU A 84 -24.61 14.62 -36.24
N GLY A 85 -23.85 15.68 -36.52
CA GLY A 85 -23.65 16.18 -37.88
C GLY A 85 -22.79 15.20 -38.66
N ASP A 86 -22.80 15.32 -39.98
CA ASP A 86 -21.90 14.61 -40.89
C ASP A 86 -20.46 15.00 -40.57
N HIS A 87 -19.86 14.30 -39.59
CA HIS A 87 -18.50 14.54 -39.12
C HIS A 87 -17.59 13.91 -40.17
N GLY A 88 -17.11 14.72 -41.10
CA GLY A 88 -16.45 14.29 -42.35
C GLY A 88 -15.47 13.11 -42.24
N ASP A 89 -15.10 12.55 -43.40
CA ASP A 89 -14.55 11.19 -43.55
C ASP A 89 -13.28 10.82 -42.74
N ASN A 90 -12.62 11.74 -42.02
CA ASN A 90 -11.37 11.48 -41.29
C ASN A 90 -11.40 11.89 -39.81
N GLN A 91 -10.63 11.20 -38.95
CA GLN A 91 -10.60 11.38 -37.49
C GLN A 91 -10.30 12.83 -37.05
N ALA A 92 -9.38 13.52 -37.73
CA ALA A 92 -9.00 14.89 -37.39
C ALA A 92 -10.17 15.87 -37.52
N SER A 93 -10.92 15.81 -38.63
CA SER A 93 -12.08 16.68 -38.85
C SER A 93 -13.20 16.45 -37.82
N ARG A 94 -13.40 15.19 -37.40
CA ARG A 94 -14.34 14.82 -36.33
C ARG A 94 -13.95 15.46 -34.99
N LEU A 95 -12.68 15.35 -34.59
CA LEU A 95 -12.17 15.93 -33.35
C LEU A 95 -12.24 17.46 -33.37
N ASP A 96 -11.84 18.09 -34.47
CA ASP A 96 -11.91 19.55 -34.63
C ASP A 96 -13.35 20.05 -34.48
N THR A 97 -14.31 19.41 -35.17
CA THR A 97 -15.73 19.76 -35.10
C THR A 97 -16.30 19.56 -33.68
N PHE A 98 -15.87 18.50 -32.99
CA PHE A 98 -16.32 18.20 -31.63
C PHE A 98 -15.79 19.20 -30.59
N TYR A 99 -14.53 19.61 -30.71
CA TYR A 99 -13.85 20.46 -29.72
C TYR A 99 -13.88 21.96 -30.01
N GLN A 100 -14.20 22.39 -31.23
CA GLN A 100 -14.23 23.80 -31.62
C GLN A 100 -15.09 24.67 -30.69
N ASP A 101 -16.29 24.20 -30.32
CA ASP A 101 -17.22 24.92 -29.44
C ASP A 101 -16.89 24.79 -27.94
N GLN A 102 -15.94 23.93 -27.59
CA GLN A 102 -15.65 23.51 -26.21
C GLN A 102 -14.24 23.90 -25.74
N ALA A 103 -13.32 24.24 -26.65
CA ALA A 103 -11.90 24.42 -26.36
C ALA A 103 -11.62 25.39 -25.20
N GLU A 104 -12.38 26.49 -25.10
CA GLU A 104 -12.22 27.51 -24.04
C GLU A 104 -12.73 27.05 -22.65
N VAL A 105 -13.69 26.12 -22.61
CA VAL A 105 -14.33 25.63 -21.37
C VAL A 105 -13.90 24.20 -21.02
N TYR A 106 -13.04 23.60 -21.84
CA TYR A 106 -12.65 22.20 -21.81
C TYR A 106 -12.07 21.78 -20.45
N ASP A 107 -11.17 22.60 -19.89
CA ASP A 107 -10.51 22.28 -18.62
C ASP A 107 -11.47 22.40 -17.41
N ALA A 108 -12.38 23.38 -17.46
CA ALA A 108 -13.32 23.66 -16.37
C ALA A 108 -14.43 22.59 -16.25
N THR A 109 -14.79 21.94 -17.35
CA THR A 109 -15.83 20.90 -17.38
C THR A 109 -15.30 19.50 -17.10
N ARG A 110 -14.03 19.21 -17.43
CA ARG A 110 -13.47 17.85 -17.40
C ARG A 110 -12.73 17.45 -16.13
N GLY A 111 -12.47 18.36 -15.18
CA GLY A 111 -11.79 18.03 -13.92
C GLY A 111 -12.45 16.90 -13.11
N GLY A 112 -13.80 16.88 -13.05
CA GLY A 112 -14.56 15.82 -12.39
C GLY A 112 -14.67 14.51 -13.19
N PHE A 113 -14.49 14.58 -14.52
CA PHE A 113 -14.62 13.45 -15.44
C PHE A 113 -13.30 12.70 -15.68
N LEU A 114 -12.19 13.42 -15.81
CA LEU A 114 -10.86 12.87 -16.09
C LEU A 114 -10.07 12.65 -14.80
N ARG A 115 -10.59 11.77 -13.93
CA ARG A 115 -9.99 11.42 -12.63
C ARG A 115 -8.71 10.59 -12.80
N GLY A 116 -7.60 11.05 -12.24
CA GLY A 116 -6.35 10.28 -12.24
C GLY A 116 -5.24 10.86 -13.11
N ARG A 117 -5.51 11.92 -13.90
CA ARG A 117 -4.42 12.70 -14.56
C ARG A 117 -3.41 13.20 -13.55
N THR A 118 -3.90 13.81 -12.47
CA THR A 118 -3.06 14.27 -11.36
C THR A 118 -2.27 13.13 -10.73
N THR A 119 -2.91 11.98 -10.47
CA THR A 119 -2.22 10.80 -9.92
C THR A 119 -1.11 10.31 -10.86
N MET A 120 -1.39 10.17 -12.17
CA MET A 120 -0.41 9.79 -13.19
C MET A 120 0.79 10.75 -13.20
N LEU A 121 0.54 12.06 -13.25
CA LEU A 121 1.59 13.07 -13.26
C LEU A 121 2.44 13.03 -11.99
N LYS A 122 1.81 12.89 -10.81
CA LYS A 122 2.50 12.77 -9.52
C LYS A 122 3.41 11.56 -9.46
N ILE A 123 2.94 10.37 -9.85
CA ILE A 123 3.77 9.16 -9.84
C ILE A 123 4.89 9.20 -10.88
N CYS A 124 4.65 9.80 -12.06
CA CYS A 124 5.71 10.05 -13.05
C CYS A 124 6.76 11.01 -12.48
N ALA A 125 6.35 12.12 -11.89
CA ALA A 125 7.24 13.10 -11.27
C ALA A 125 8.05 12.50 -10.12
N ALA A 126 7.41 11.71 -9.26
CA ALA A 126 8.08 11.01 -8.16
C ALA A 126 9.15 10.03 -8.68
N GLN A 127 8.82 9.26 -9.72
CA GLN A 127 9.76 8.33 -10.34
C GLN A 127 10.94 9.05 -11.00
N LEU A 128 10.70 10.15 -11.73
CA LEU A 128 11.78 10.96 -12.32
C LEU A 128 12.70 11.56 -11.25
N LYS A 129 12.12 12.10 -10.16
CA LYS A 129 12.90 12.59 -9.01
C LYS A 129 13.80 11.50 -8.44
N GLU A 130 13.28 10.29 -8.31
CA GLU A 130 14.06 9.16 -7.80
C GLU A 130 15.17 8.72 -8.75
N GLN A 131 14.90 8.67 -10.06
CA GLN A 131 15.90 8.34 -11.06
C GLN A 131 17.04 9.36 -11.10
N LEU A 132 16.73 10.65 -10.96
CA LEU A 132 17.74 11.70 -10.86
C LEU A 132 18.52 11.63 -9.54
N ARG A 133 17.83 11.39 -8.42
CA ARG A 133 18.45 11.29 -7.08
C ARG A 133 19.40 10.10 -6.97
N SER A 134 19.02 8.96 -7.53
CA SER A 134 19.84 7.74 -7.55
C SER A 134 20.96 7.76 -8.58
N GLY A 135 21.01 8.77 -9.45
CA GLY A 135 21.96 8.85 -10.55
C GLY A 135 21.64 7.89 -11.71
N LYS A 136 20.51 7.17 -11.66
CA LYS A 136 20.04 6.31 -12.77
C LYS A 136 19.81 7.13 -14.03
N MET A 137 19.25 8.34 -13.89
CA MET A 137 19.14 9.32 -14.96
C MET A 137 20.11 10.46 -14.69
N THR A 138 21.05 10.69 -15.61
CA THR A 138 22.11 11.72 -15.44
C THR A 138 21.82 13.00 -16.21
N GLN A 139 20.97 12.93 -17.24
CA GLN A 139 20.62 14.07 -18.09
C GLN A 139 19.20 14.56 -17.80
N LYS A 140 18.89 15.78 -18.21
CA LYS A 140 17.51 16.30 -18.13
C LYS A 140 16.62 15.44 -19.05
N PRO A 141 15.48 14.93 -18.58
CA PRO A 141 14.61 14.13 -19.42
C PRO A 141 14.01 14.96 -20.55
N VAL A 142 13.77 14.32 -21.69
CA VAL A 142 12.85 14.82 -22.72
C VAL A 142 11.47 14.20 -22.47
N TRP A 143 10.43 15.02 -22.51
CA TRP A 143 9.04 14.59 -22.29
C TRP A 143 8.18 14.73 -23.55
N ILE A 144 7.39 13.72 -23.88
CA ILE A 144 6.33 13.77 -24.89
C ILE A 144 4.97 13.52 -24.22
N ASP A 145 4.02 14.46 -24.34
CA ASP A 145 2.62 14.30 -23.94
C ASP A 145 1.75 14.03 -25.18
N LEU A 146 1.36 12.77 -25.36
CA LEU A 146 0.61 12.27 -26.52
C LEU A 146 -0.90 12.40 -26.30
N GLY A 147 -1.56 13.16 -27.17
CA GLY A 147 -2.94 13.62 -26.98
C GLY A 147 -3.03 14.67 -25.87
N GLY A 148 -2.09 15.61 -25.85
CA GLY A 148 -1.95 16.59 -24.76
C GLY A 148 -3.02 17.69 -24.74
N GLY A 149 -3.88 17.77 -25.77
CA GLY A 149 -5.02 18.67 -25.86
C GLY A 149 -4.65 20.13 -25.62
N THR A 150 -5.27 20.75 -24.62
CA THR A 150 -5.08 22.16 -24.26
C THR A 150 -3.75 22.46 -23.57
N GLY A 151 -2.91 21.46 -23.30
CA GLY A 151 -1.66 21.61 -22.56
C GLY A 151 -1.80 21.58 -21.04
N TRP A 152 -2.95 21.15 -20.52
CA TRP A 152 -3.22 21.09 -19.08
C TRP A 152 -2.25 20.19 -18.30
N ASN A 153 -1.87 19.04 -18.87
CA ASN A 153 -0.93 18.13 -18.20
C ASN A 153 0.45 18.77 -18.01
N ILE A 154 0.96 19.45 -19.04
CA ILE A 154 2.24 20.19 -18.98
C ILE A 154 2.15 21.29 -17.92
N GLU A 155 1.03 22.01 -17.88
CA GLU A 155 0.80 23.01 -16.84
C GLU A 155 0.87 22.42 -15.43
N ARG A 156 0.17 21.29 -15.18
CA ARG A 156 0.13 20.67 -13.85
C ARG A 156 1.41 19.93 -13.49
N MET A 157 2.12 19.39 -14.48
CA MET A 157 3.40 18.75 -14.23
C MET A 157 4.39 19.74 -13.61
N ASN A 158 4.34 21.02 -13.97
CA ASN A 158 5.20 22.05 -13.38
C ASN A 158 5.13 22.12 -11.84
N ASP A 159 3.95 21.84 -11.26
CA ASP A 159 3.75 21.83 -9.81
C ASP A 159 4.46 20.64 -9.13
N TYR A 160 4.64 19.54 -9.85
CA TYR A 160 5.22 18.30 -9.33
C TYR A 160 6.69 18.12 -9.74
N PHE A 161 7.03 18.52 -10.96
CA PHE A 161 8.34 18.47 -11.58
C PHE A 161 8.49 19.70 -12.52
N PRO A 162 9.25 20.73 -12.11
CA PRO A 162 9.33 21.99 -12.85
C PRO A 162 9.73 21.81 -14.32
N ILE A 163 9.09 22.57 -15.22
CA ILE A 163 9.28 22.41 -16.66
C ILE A 163 10.74 22.69 -17.08
N GLU A 164 11.44 23.56 -16.36
CA GLU A 164 12.83 23.93 -16.60
C GLU A 164 13.81 22.78 -16.34
N LYS A 165 13.36 21.74 -15.62
CA LYS A 165 14.13 20.51 -15.39
C LYS A 165 14.05 19.53 -16.56
N PHE A 166 13.13 19.71 -17.50
CA PHE A 166 13.15 18.98 -18.77
C PHE A 166 14.10 19.67 -19.76
N GLU A 167 14.79 18.87 -20.57
CA GLU A 167 15.56 19.38 -21.71
C GLU A 167 14.62 19.98 -22.75
N LYS A 168 13.58 19.22 -23.08
CA LYS A 168 12.53 19.61 -24.01
C LYS A 168 11.22 18.92 -23.65
N VAL A 169 10.11 19.61 -23.87
CA VAL A 169 8.76 19.06 -23.71
C VAL A 169 8.02 19.20 -25.04
N TYR A 170 7.44 18.11 -25.52
CA TYR A 170 6.65 18.05 -26.73
C TYR A 170 5.20 17.74 -26.38
N LEU A 171 4.28 18.61 -26.77
CA LEU A 171 2.86 18.30 -26.83
C LEU A 171 2.54 17.81 -28.23
N VAL A 172 1.97 16.62 -28.36
CA VAL A 172 1.50 16.08 -29.65
C VAL A 172 -0.01 15.91 -29.58
N ASP A 173 -0.75 16.53 -30.50
CA ASP A 173 -2.20 16.38 -30.59
C ASP A 173 -2.67 16.45 -32.04
N LEU A 174 -3.75 15.74 -32.37
CA LEU A 174 -4.32 15.77 -33.73
C LEU A 174 -5.25 16.98 -33.94
N CYS A 175 -5.79 17.57 -32.87
CA CYS A 175 -6.82 18.61 -32.91
C CYS A 175 -6.22 20.02 -32.98
N GLY A 176 -6.41 20.70 -34.12
CA GLY A 176 -5.87 22.04 -34.38
C GLY A 176 -6.33 23.12 -33.38
N PRO A 177 -7.63 23.22 -33.05
CA PRO A 177 -8.14 24.15 -32.03
C PRO A 177 -7.53 23.96 -30.64
N LEU A 178 -7.36 22.72 -30.17
CA LEU A 178 -6.77 22.45 -28.85
C LEU A 178 -5.27 22.80 -28.83
N CYS A 179 -4.57 22.44 -29.89
CA CYS A 179 -3.20 22.85 -30.16
C CYS A 179 -3.01 24.38 -30.08
N LYS A 180 -3.95 25.17 -30.63
CA LYS A 180 -3.90 26.63 -30.57
C LYS A 180 -3.97 27.13 -29.13
N VAL A 181 -4.91 26.59 -28.33
CA VAL A 181 -5.03 26.91 -26.90
C VAL A 181 -3.74 26.56 -26.14
N ALA A 182 -3.12 25.42 -26.45
CA ALA A 182 -1.85 25.01 -25.84
C ALA A 182 -0.71 26.00 -26.14
N ARG A 183 -0.57 26.45 -27.39
CA ARG A 183 0.45 27.45 -27.76
C ARG A 183 0.28 28.75 -26.97
N GLU A 184 -0.93 29.31 -26.98
CA GLU A 184 -1.23 30.54 -26.22
C GLU A 184 -0.98 30.36 -24.71
N ARG A 185 -1.27 29.16 -24.18
CA ARG A 185 -1.03 28.82 -22.77
C ARG A 185 0.45 28.82 -22.41
N PHE A 186 1.30 28.27 -23.27
CA PHE A 186 2.74 28.17 -23.04
C PHE A 186 3.46 29.50 -23.30
N GLU A 187 3.04 30.25 -24.33
CA GLU A 187 3.53 31.61 -24.61
C GLU A 187 3.28 32.54 -23.42
N LYS A 188 2.08 32.50 -22.83
CA LYS A 188 1.74 33.30 -21.63
C LYS A 188 2.60 32.96 -20.41
N ARG A 189 3.17 31.75 -20.33
CA ARG A 189 4.07 31.32 -19.25
C ARG A 189 5.54 31.55 -19.57
N GLY A 190 5.87 31.91 -20.80
CA GLY A 190 7.24 32.11 -21.24
C GLY A 190 8.06 30.83 -21.31
N TRP A 191 7.43 29.66 -21.53
CA TRP A 191 8.16 28.40 -21.65
C TRP A 191 8.70 28.19 -23.07
N ASP A 192 10.02 28.29 -23.19
CA ASP A 192 10.82 28.23 -24.41
C ASP A 192 11.37 26.81 -24.70
N ASN A 193 11.30 25.90 -23.72
CA ASN A 193 11.61 24.49 -23.89
C ASN A 193 10.38 23.61 -24.25
N VAL A 194 9.18 24.20 -24.43
CA VAL A 194 7.94 23.49 -24.79
C VAL A 194 7.59 23.70 -26.27
N VAL A 195 7.24 22.62 -26.99
CA VAL A 195 6.89 22.65 -28.42
C VAL A 195 5.54 21.97 -28.65
N VAL A 196 4.64 22.65 -29.36
CA VAL A 196 3.33 22.09 -29.76
C VAL A 196 3.41 21.56 -31.19
N VAL A 197 3.25 20.24 -31.35
CA VAL A 197 3.24 19.50 -32.60
C VAL A 197 1.81 19.06 -32.90
N CYS A 198 1.19 19.63 -33.93
CA CYS A 198 -0.16 19.22 -34.34
C CYS A 198 -0.05 18.17 -35.44
N ASP A 199 -0.03 16.90 -35.03
CA ASP A 199 0.25 15.77 -35.91
C ASP A 199 -0.33 14.47 -35.33
N ASP A 200 -0.38 13.43 -36.16
CA ASP A 200 -0.85 12.10 -35.79
C ASP A 200 0.15 11.39 -34.85
N ALA A 201 -0.37 10.79 -33.76
CA ALA A 201 0.43 10.13 -32.73
C ALA A 201 1.27 8.94 -33.25
N ALA A 202 0.94 8.35 -34.40
CA ALA A 202 1.73 7.28 -35.02
C ALA A 202 2.88 7.81 -35.89
N LYS A 203 2.84 9.08 -36.34
CA LYS A 203 3.71 9.61 -37.40
C LYS A 203 4.43 10.92 -37.06
N PHE A 204 4.11 11.54 -35.93
CA PHE A 204 4.64 12.84 -35.52
C PHE A 204 6.16 12.94 -35.59
N GLN A 205 6.65 14.12 -35.95
CA GLN A 205 8.07 14.46 -35.90
C GLN A 205 8.40 15.25 -34.62
N LEU A 206 9.66 15.19 -34.18
CA LEU A 206 10.15 15.90 -33.00
C LEU A 206 11.14 16.99 -33.41
N PRO A 207 10.67 18.23 -33.67
CA PRO A 207 11.53 19.32 -34.10
C PRO A 207 12.66 19.58 -33.11
N GLY A 208 13.89 19.72 -33.62
CA GLY A 208 15.06 20.01 -32.80
C GLY A 208 15.71 18.80 -32.13
N LEU A 209 15.14 17.58 -32.26
CA LEU A 209 15.73 16.36 -31.70
C LEU A 209 16.19 15.40 -32.79
N SER A 210 17.51 15.30 -33.00
CA SER A 210 18.08 14.38 -33.99
C SER A 210 18.18 12.95 -33.43
N ARG A 211 17.72 11.96 -34.22
CA ARG A 211 17.69 10.53 -33.85
C ARG A 211 17.04 10.31 -32.47
N PRO A 212 15.70 10.45 -32.38
CA PRO A 212 15.00 10.48 -31.10
C PRO A 212 14.86 9.10 -30.43
N ASN A 213 15.07 8.01 -31.17
CA ASN A 213 14.96 6.65 -30.63
C ASN A 213 15.96 6.44 -29.49
N GLY A 214 15.49 5.89 -28.37
CA GLY A 214 16.29 5.65 -27.17
C GLY A 214 16.63 6.90 -26.34
N LYS A 215 15.98 8.05 -26.57
CA LYS A 215 16.32 9.32 -25.89
C LYS A 215 15.22 9.92 -25.04
N ILE A 216 13.99 9.41 -25.12
CA ILE A 216 12.85 10.01 -24.43
C ILE A 216 12.77 9.49 -22.99
N GLY A 217 12.85 10.40 -22.02
CA GLY A 217 12.83 10.08 -20.60
C GLY A 217 11.41 9.90 -20.03
N LEU A 218 10.43 10.58 -20.62
CA LEU A 218 9.02 10.47 -20.22
C LEU A 218 8.11 10.51 -21.44
N VAL A 219 7.17 9.58 -21.52
CA VAL A 219 5.99 9.69 -22.37
C VAL A 219 4.74 9.66 -21.49
N THR A 220 3.75 10.50 -21.79
CA THR A 220 2.44 10.45 -21.13
C THR A 220 1.31 10.32 -22.14
N MET A 221 0.27 9.56 -21.77
CA MET A 221 -1.02 9.50 -22.47
C MET A 221 -2.13 9.65 -21.45
N SER A 222 -2.95 10.68 -21.61
CA SER A 222 -4.03 10.98 -20.68
C SER A 222 -5.36 10.99 -21.41
N TYR A 223 -6.11 9.90 -21.28
CA TYR A 223 -7.40 9.66 -21.92
C TYR A 223 -7.35 9.77 -23.45
N SER A 224 -6.19 9.47 -24.03
CA SER A 224 -5.95 9.55 -25.47
C SER A 224 -5.85 8.18 -26.13
N LEU A 225 -5.46 7.12 -25.40
CA LEU A 225 -5.28 5.79 -25.97
C LEU A 225 -6.61 5.17 -26.40
N SER A 226 -7.69 5.40 -25.63
CA SER A 226 -9.04 4.98 -26.00
C SER A 226 -9.59 5.72 -27.23
N MET A 227 -9.06 6.92 -27.52
CA MET A 227 -9.48 7.72 -28.68
C MET A 227 -8.70 7.39 -29.95
N ILE A 228 -7.60 6.64 -29.86
CA ILE A 228 -6.77 6.27 -31.02
C ILE A 228 -7.28 4.96 -31.61
N ASP A 229 -7.65 5.00 -32.89
CA ASP A 229 -8.13 3.84 -33.64
C ASP A 229 -6.97 2.85 -33.88
N ASN A 230 -5.90 3.32 -34.53
CA ASN A 230 -4.70 2.54 -34.84
C ASN A 230 -3.65 2.67 -33.74
N TYR A 231 -3.91 2.08 -32.57
CA TYR A 231 -3.03 2.25 -31.40
C TYR A 231 -1.76 1.38 -31.43
N PHE A 232 -1.73 0.26 -32.17
CA PHE A 232 -0.54 -0.61 -32.22
C PHE A 232 0.73 0.15 -32.65
N PRO A 233 0.75 0.88 -33.80
CA PRO A 233 1.95 1.62 -34.20
C PRO A 233 2.35 2.72 -33.21
N VAL A 234 1.40 3.29 -32.47
CA VAL A 234 1.68 4.32 -31.45
C VAL A 234 2.43 3.71 -30.28
N ILE A 235 1.92 2.60 -29.72
CA ILE A 235 2.55 1.89 -28.60
C ILE A 235 3.95 1.39 -29.00
N ASP A 236 4.10 0.88 -30.22
CA ASP A 236 5.37 0.39 -30.75
C ASP A 236 6.40 1.51 -30.89
N ARG A 237 5.98 2.64 -31.47
CA ARG A 237 6.82 3.82 -31.60
C ARG A 237 7.26 4.36 -30.24
N VAL A 238 6.37 4.39 -29.24
CA VAL A 238 6.72 4.82 -27.88
C VAL A 238 7.84 3.93 -27.32
N GLN A 239 7.79 2.62 -27.57
CA GLN A 239 8.85 1.71 -27.13
C GLN A 239 10.20 2.03 -27.76
N ASP A 240 10.22 2.34 -29.06
CA ASP A 240 11.46 2.70 -29.76
C ASP A 240 12.03 4.06 -29.32
N LEU A 241 11.15 4.98 -28.92
CA LEU A 241 11.51 6.34 -28.50
C LEU A 241 12.09 6.39 -27.08
N LEU A 242 11.58 5.57 -26.16
CA LEU A 242 11.97 5.59 -24.76
C LEU A 242 13.45 5.25 -24.58
N SER A 243 14.14 6.01 -23.73
CA SER A 243 15.47 5.63 -23.24
C SER A 243 15.38 4.39 -22.35
N PRO A 244 16.50 3.69 -22.07
CA PRO A 244 16.49 2.52 -21.19
C PRO A 244 15.91 2.80 -19.79
N GLU A 245 16.07 4.03 -19.30
CA GLU A 245 15.54 4.54 -18.03
C GLU A 245 14.20 5.25 -18.18
N GLY A 246 13.73 5.42 -19.42
CA GLY A 246 12.52 6.14 -19.76
C GLY A 246 11.27 5.47 -19.17
N ILE A 247 10.31 6.30 -18.79
CA ILE A 247 9.04 5.86 -18.22
C ILE A 247 7.85 6.27 -19.08
N PHE A 248 6.80 5.46 -19.04
CA PHE A 248 5.57 5.69 -19.79
C PHE A 248 4.37 5.74 -18.84
N GLY A 249 3.81 6.94 -18.64
CA GLY A 249 2.60 7.15 -17.85
C GLY A 249 1.35 7.08 -18.73
N VAL A 250 0.37 6.27 -18.35
CA VAL A 250 -0.93 6.19 -19.04
C VAL A 250 -2.05 6.30 -18.02
N VAL A 251 -3.01 7.19 -18.25
CA VAL A 251 -4.31 7.18 -17.59
C VAL A 251 -5.38 7.05 -18.66
N ASP A 252 -6.27 6.07 -18.55
CA ASP A 252 -7.36 5.95 -19.51
C ASP A 252 -8.58 5.22 -18.93
N PHE A 253 -9.71 5.36 -19.61
CA PHE A 253 -10.88 4.52 -19.43
C PHE A 253 -10.62 3.13 -20.01
N TYR A 254 -11.24 2.11 -19.42
CA TYR A 254 -11.08 0.74 -19.89
C TYR A 254 -12.29 -0.12 -19.55
N VAL A 255 -12.44 -1.24 -20.25
CA VAL A 255 -13.25 -2.36 -19.79
C VAL A 255 -12.35 -3.59 -19.70
N SER A 256 -12.55 -4.44 -18.70
CA SER A 256 -11.76 -5.67 -18.58
C SER A 256 -12.22 -6.72 -19.61
N GLY A 257 -11.32 -7.64 -19.96
CA GLY A 257 -11.69 -8.86 -20.68
C GLY A 257 -12.60 -9.75 -19.83
N ARG A 258 -13.30 -10.71 -20.46
CA ARG A 258 -14.03 -11.75 -19.72
C ARG A 258 -13.07 -12.64 -18.92
N SER A 259 -11.91 -12.94 -19.52
CA SER A 259 -10.83 -13.68 -18.90
C SER A 259 -9.68 -12.72 -18.56
N PRO A 260 -8.99 -12.91 -17.44
CA PRO A 260 -7.79 -12.13 -17.11
C PRO A 260 -6.71 -12.28 -18.19
N ALA A 261 -6.03 -11.17 -18.52
CA ALA A 261 -4.88 -11.21 -19.42
C ALA A 261 -3.66 -11.85 -18.74
N ALA A 262 -2.68 -12.34 -19.52
CA ALA A 262 -1.44 -12.86 -18.94
C ALA A 262 -0.68 -11.77 -18.15
N ALA A 263 -0.59 -10.56 -18.71
CA ALA A 263 0.08 -9.42 -18.09
C ALA A 263 -0.63 -8.92 -16.82
N GLU A 264 -1.92 -9.22 -16.68
CA GLU A 264 -2.68 -8.88 -15.48
C GLU A 264 -2.06 -9.59 -14.25
N LYS A 265 -1.61 -10.85 -14.37
CA LYS A 265 -0.94 -11.62 -13.29
C LYS A 265 0.34 -11.00 -12.75
N LEU A 266 0.94 -10.10 -13.52
CA LEU A 266 2.30 -9.61 -13.28
C LEU A 266 2.33 -8.30 -12.47
N THR A 267 1.20 -7.58 -12.35
CA THR A 267 1.22 -6.16 -11.94
C THR A 267 0.34 -5.79 -10.76
N GLY A 268 -0.38 -6.78 -10.20
CA GLY A 268 -1.37 -6.59 -9.13
C GLY A 268 -2.75 -6.21 -9.67
N HIS A 269 -3.81 -6.71 -9.03
CA HIS A 269 -5.15 -6.82 -9.64
C HIS A 269 -6.26 -6.07 -8.91
N VAL A 270 -5.94 -5.19 -7.97
CA VAL A 270 -6.99 -4.62 -7.11
C VAL A 270 -7.97 -3.84 -7.98
N ASN A 271 -9.24 -4.25 -7.98
CA ASN A 271 -10.35 -3.62 -8.72
C ASN A 271 -10.20 -3.52 -10.25
N ARG A 272 -9.42 -4.40 -10.91
CA ARG A 272 -9.33 -4.42 -12.39
C ARG A 272 -10.57 -5.01 -13.06
N GLN A 273 -11.11 -6.11 -12.54
CA GLN A 273 -12.21 -6.81 -13.21
C GLN A 273 -13.52 -6.02 -13.19
N CYS A 274 -14.21 -6.01 -14.33
CA CYS A 274 -15.50 -5.38 -14.54
C CYS A 274 -16.61 -6.43 -14.58
N SER A 275 -17.80 -6.10 -14.07
CA SER A 275 -18.98 -6.96 -14.22
C SER A 275 -19.42 -7.03 -15.68
N TRP A 276 -20.22 -8.03 -16.04
CA TRP A 276 -20.78 -8.14 -17.40
C TRP A 276 -21.51 -6.86 -17.83
N PHE A 277 -22.35 -6.31 -16.94
CA PHE A 277 -23.10 -5.08 -17.20
C PHE A 277 -22.16 -3.90 -17.43
N THR A 278 -21.14 -3.71 -16.57
CA THR A 278 -20.15 -2.63 -16.71
C THR A 278 -19.43 -2.71 -18.06
N ARG A 279 -19.04 -3.91 -18.50
CA ARG A 279 -18.37 -4.11 -19.80
C ARG A 279 -19.28 -3.71 -20.95
N PHE A 280 -20.49 -4.27 -21.00
CA PHE A 280 -21.43 -4.03 -22.09
C PHE A 280 -21.86 -2.55 -22.15
N PHE A 281 -22.30 -2.00 -21.02
CA PHE A 281 -22.82 -0.64 -20.95
C PHE A 281 -21.77 0.39 -21.38
N TRP A 282 -20.55 0.34 -20.81
CA TRP A 282 -19.55 1.36 -21.13
C TRP A 282 -18.96 1.21 -22.53
N THR A 283 -18.79 -0.02 -23.03
CA THR A 283 -18.38 -0.20 -24.43
C THR A 283 -19.41 0.41 -25.37
N ALA A 284 -20.70 0.10 -25.21
CA ALA A 284 -21.76 0.68 -26.05
C ALA A 284 -21.86 2.21 -25.88
N TRP A 285 -21.71 2.71 -24.66
CA TRP A 285 -21.81 4.13 -24.36
C TRP A 285 -20.71 4.95 -25.04
N PHE A 286 -19.45 4.52 -24.92
CA PHE A 286 -18.32 5.25 -25.49
C PHE A 286 -18.22 5.09 -27.02
N ASP A 287 -18.79 4.03 -27.58
CA ASP A 287 -18.87 3.82 -29.03
C ASP A 287 -19.68 4.94 -29.73
N PHE A 288 -20.69 5.51 -29.05
CA PHE A 288 -21.45 6.67 -29.57
C PHE A 288 -20.57 7.92 -29.82
N ASP A 289 -19.47 8.06 -29.06
CA ASP A 289 -18.50 9.15 -29.21
C ASP A 289 -17.25 8.72 -30.04
N HIS A 290 -17.30 7.56 -30.70
CA HIS A 290 -16.16 6.92 -31.37
C HIS A 290 -14.94 6.68 -30.44
N ILE A 291 -15.19 6.47 -29.16
CA ILE A 291 -14.17 6.13 -28.18
C ILE A 291 -14.20 4.61 -27.97
N ASN A 292 -13.09 3.97 -28.31
CA ASN A 292 -13.03 2.51 -28.39
C ASN A 292 -12.57 1.89 -27.06
N LEU A 293 -13.51 1.62 -26.16
CA LEU A 293 -13.24 0.86 -24.93
C LEU A 293 -13.16 -0.65 -25.22
N ALA A 294 -11.93 -1.11 -25.49
CA ALA A 294 -11.63 -2.53 -25.66
C ALA A 294 -10.48 -2.95 -24.71
N PRO A 295 -10.54 -4.17 -24.14
CA PRO A 295 -9.51 -4.65 -23.21
C PRO A 295 -8.12 -4.72 -23.86
N GLY A 296 -8.07 -5.03 -25.17
CA GLY A 296 -6.84 -5.20 -25.93
C GLY A 296 -5.90 -3.99 -25.95
N ARG A 297 -6.40 -2.77 -25.68
CA ARG A 297 -5.56 -1.55 -25.61
C ARG A 297 -4.60 -1.61 -24.43
N ARG A 298 -5.14 -1.86 -23.24
CA ARG A 298 -4.35 -1.99 -22.03
C ARG A 298 -3.54 -3.28 -22.02
N ASP A 299 -4.12 -4.37 -22.50
CA ASP A 299 -3.41 -5.66 -22.53
C ASP A 299 -2.19 -5.59 -23.45
N TYR A 300 -2.28 -4.90 -24.58
CA TYR A 300 -1.14 -4.68 -25.47
C TYR A 300 -0.08 -3.75 -24.85
N LEU A 301 -0.51 -2.67 -24.20
CA LEU A 301 0.38 -1.78 -23.45
C LEU A 301 1.20 -2.56 -22.40
N GLU A 302 0.53 -3.31 -21.53
CA GLU A 302 1.19 -4.10 -20.49
C GLU A 302 1.99 -5.28 -21.07
N TYR A 303 1.63 -5.78 -22.25
CA TYR A 303 2.42 -6.78 -22.96
C TYR A 303 3.73 -6.20 -23.54
N ARG A 304 3.72 -4.96 -24.05
CA ARG A 304 4.87 -4.33 -24.71
C ARG A 304 5.89 -3.74 -23.74
N PHE A 305 5.47 -3.39 -22.52
CA PHE A 305 6.29 -2.70 -21.53
C PHE A 305 6.44 -3.47 -20.21
N GLY A 306 7.51 -3.18 -19.47
CA GLY A 306 7.59 -3.51 -18.05
C GLY A 306 6.65 -2.60 -17.25
N SER A 307 6.05 -3.10 -16.17
CA SER A 307 5.09 -2.33 -15.36
C SER A 307 5.66 -1.98 -14.00
N LEU A 308 5.74 -0.69 -13.70
CA LEU A 308 6.22 -0.15 -12.42
C LEU A 308 5.08 0.02 -11.41
N LYS A 309 3.97 0.63 -11.87
CA LYS A 309 2.79 0.93 -11.05
C LYS A 309 1.52 0.72 -11.84
N ALA A 310 0.49 0.27 -11.16
CA ALA A 310 -0.86 0.23 -11.68
C ALA A 310 -1.85 0.61 -10.58
N ILE A 311 -2.91 1.34 -10.94
CA ILE A 311 -4.09 1.61 -10.10
C ILE A 311 -5.31 1.36 -10.97
N ASN A 312 -6.34 0.74 -10.42
CA ASN A 312 -7.64 0.60 -11.06
C ASN A 312 -8.69 1.26 -10.18
N ALA A 313 -9.38 2.25 -10.71
CA ALA A 313 -10.34 3.04 -9.95
C ALA A 313 -11.66 3.22 -10.71
N ARG A 314 -12.61 3.91 -10.09
CA ARG A 314 -13.97 4.10 -10.59
C ARG A 314 -14.36 5.57 -10.46
N ASN A 315 -14.75 6.19 -11.57
CA ASN A 315 -15.26 7.56 -11.55
C ASN A 315 -16.77 7.58 -11.26
N HIS A 316 -17.17 8.48 -10.34
CA HIS A 316 -18.53 8.64 -9.83
C HIS A 316 -19.25 9.88 -10.41
N PHE A 317 -18.77 10.44 -11.53
CA PHE A 317 -19.19 11.75 -12.05
C PHE A 317 -20.65 11.86 -12.52
N ILE A 318 -21.19 10.87 -13.25
CA ILE A 318 -22.48 11.02 -13.96
C ILE A 318 -23.68 10.70 -13.05
N ILE A 319 -23.67 9.55 -12.36
CA ILE A 319 -24.66 9.17 -11.35
C ILE A 319 -23.92 8.36 -10.27
N PRO A 320 -23.62 8.91 -9.08
CA PRO A 320 -22.72 8.29 -8.09
C PRO A 320 -23.08 6.86 -7.66
N TRP A 321 -24.36 6.50 -7.79
CA TRP A 321 -24.93 5.26 -7.25
C TRP A 321 -25.28 4.18 -8.28
N LEU A 322 -25.39 4.50 -9.58
CA LEU A 322 -25.95 3.55 -10.57
C LEU A 322 -24.89 2.97 -11.52
N VAL A 323 -24.02 3.80 -12.10
CA VAL A 323 -22.98 3.33 -13.04
C VAL A 323 -21.69 4.12 -12.86
N LYS A 324 -20.58 3.42 -12.61
CA LYS A 324 -19.26 4.03 -12.36
C LYS A 324 -18.33 3.75 -13.54
N ILE A 325 -17.67 4.79 -14.05
CA ILE A 325 -16.78 4.65 -15.22
C ILE A 325 -15.44 4.06 -14.75
N PRO A 326 -15.07 2.85 -15.20
CA PRO A 326 -13.75 2.28 -14.95
C PRO A 326 -12.63 3.08 -15.64
N TYR A 327 -11.61 3.45 -14.86
CA TYR A 327 -10.36 4.02 -15.36
C TYR A 327 -9.17 3.39 -14.65
N TYR A 328 -8.00 3.49 -15.28
CA TYR A 328 -6.74 3.02 -14.71
C TYR A 328 -5.68 4.12 -14.80
N VAL A 329 -4.72 4.06 -13.88
CA VAL A 329 -3.46 4.79 -13.96
C VAL A 329 -2.36 3.73 -14.01
N TRP A 330 -1.46 3.84 -14.96
CA TRP A 330 -0.38 2.88 -15.16
C TRP A 330 0.91 3.62 -15.44
N LEU A 331 2.00 3.11 -14.89
CA LEU A 331 3.35 3.57 -15.14
C LEU A 331 4.18 2.38 -15.58
N GLY A 332 4.77 2.46 -16.75
CA GLY A 332 5.68 1.44 -17.27
C GLY A 332 7.06 1.95 -17.61
N CYS A 333 7.89 1.01 -18.06
CA CYS A 333 9.26 1.23 -18.48
C CYS A 333 9.63 0.29 -19.62
N ALA A 334 10.80 0.52 -20.22
CA ALA A 334 11.35 -0.39 -21.21
C ALA A 334 11.58 -1.81 -20.64
N LYS A 335 11.56 -2.83 -21.50
CA LYS A 335 11.67 -4.26 -21.13
C LYS A 335 13.09 -4.73 -20.77
N HIS A 336 14.11 -3.87 -20.88
CA HIS A 336 15.52 -4.26 -20.98
C HIS A 336 16.18 -4.90 -19.74
N ARG A 337 15.44 -5.26 -18.68
CA ARG A 337 16.01 -5.91 -17.50
C ARG A 337 16.08 -7.42 -17.68
N SER A 338 17.27 -8.00 -17.54
CA SER A 338 17.45 -9.46 -17.52
C SER A 338 17.11 -10.05 -16.14
N ILE A 339 16.73 -11.32 -16.10
CA ILE A 339 16.48 -12.03 -14.82
C ILE A 339 17.76 -12.09 -13.99
N ASP A 340 18.91 -12.27 -14.63
CA ASP A 340 20.21 -12.37 -13.96
C ASP A 340 20.61 -11.05 -13.25
N GLU A 341 20.28 -9.89 -13.83
CA GLU A 341 20.44 -8.59 -13.16
C GLU A 341 19.61 -8.50 -11.88
N VAL A 342 18.36 -8.98 -11.91
CA VAL A 342 17.46 -8.93 -10.74
C VAL A 342 17.92 -9.89 -9.65
N VAL A 343 18.38 -11.09 -10.02
CA VAL A 343 18.95 -12.08 -9.09
C VAL A 343 20.18 -11.50 -8.38
N ALA A 344 21.06 -10.85 -9.13
CA ALA A 344 22.26 -10.20 -8.58
C ALA A 344 21.91 -9.07 -7.60
N GLU A 345 20.96 -8.19 -7.95
CA GLU A 345 20.49 -7.11 -7.05
C GLU A 345 19.83 -7.64 -5.77
N LEU A 346 19.14 -8.79 -5.86
CA LEU A 346 18.54 -9.43 -4.70
C LEU A 346 19.57 -10.07 -3.77
N GLY A 347 20.85 -10.14 -4.16
CA GLY A 347 21.93 -10.73 -3.37
C GLY A 347 21.72 -12.22 -3.13
N LEU A 348 21.14 -12.89 -4.13
CA LEU A 348 21.04 -14.34 -4.21
C LEU A 348 22.29 -14.81 -4.93
N ASP A 349 23.28 -15.32 -4.19
CA ASP A 349 24.62 -15.60 -4.72
C ASP A 349 24.58 -16.45 -6.01
N SER A 350 25.27 -15.97 -7.03
CA SER A 350 25.63 -16.73 -8.22
C SER A 350 26.75 -17.72 -7.86
N THR A 351 26.44 -19.00 -7.73
CA THR A 351 27.47 -20.04 -7.84
C THR A 351 28.06 -20.01 -9.26
N PRO A 352 29.37 -20.23 -9.45
CA PRO A 352 29.97 -20.13 -10.77
C PRO A 352 29.37 -21.22 -11.67
N SER A 353 28.85 -20.80 -12.82
CA SER A 353 28.44 -21.68 -13.91
C SER A 353 29.59 -22.64 -14.24
N PHE A 354 29.40 -23.91 -13.92
CA PHE A 354 30.34 -24.96 -14.30
C PHE A 354 30.46 -24.96 -15.83
N THR A 355 31.70 -24.88 -16.31
CA THR A 355 32.07 -24.86 -17.72
C THR A 355 31.46 -26.05 -18.47
N ARG A 356 30.86 -25.73 -19.61
CA ARG A 356 30.29 -26.64 -20.61
C ARG A 356 31.38 -27.62 -21.07
N ALA A 357 31.38 -28.84 -20.55
CA ALA A 357 32.12 -29.94 -21.13
C ALA A 357 31.29 -30.53 -22.29
N SER A 358 31.99 -30.73 -23.40
CA SER A 358 31.54 -31.20 -24.71
C SER A 358 30.90 -32.59 -24.71
N ASP A 359 29.99 -32.78 -25.66
CA ASP A 359 29.27 -34.00 -26.01
C ASP A 359 30.15 -35.26 -26.14
N SER A 360 29.68 -36.38 -25.58
CA SER A 360 29.66 -37.69 -26.25
C SER A 360 28.84 -38.74 -25.47
N ASP A 361 27.96 -39.39 -26.22
CA ASP A 361 27.35 -40.73 -26.06
C ASP A 361 25.94 -40.92 -25.44
N PRO A 362 25.06 -41.70 -26.14
CA PRO A 362 23.71 -42.05 -25.72
C PRO A 362 23.63 -43.44 -25.05
N GLU A 363 22.47 -43.70 -24.43
CA GLU A 363 21.95 -44.98 -23.90
C GLU A 363 22.38 -45.40 -22.48
N ALA A 364 21.43 -45.34 -21.54
CA ALA A 364 20.92 -46.53 -20.83
C ALA A 364 19.81 -46.15 -19.83
N SER A 365 18.81 -47.01 -19.79
CA SER A 365 17.59 -46.99 -18.96
C SER A 365 17.82 -47.27 -17.48
N GLY A 366 17.05 -46.59 -16.62
CA GLY A 366 16.46 -47.14 -15.40
C GLY A 366 17.37 -47.34 -14.18
N SER A 367 17.33 -46.41 -13.24
CA SER A 367 17.26 -46.70 -11.80
C SER A 367 16.94 -45.43 -11.02
N GLU A 368 15.96 -45.54 -10.12
CA GLU A 368 15.66 -44.56 -9.08
C GLU A 368 16.73 -44.64 -7.99
N SER A 369 17.44 -43.54 -7.74
CA SER A 369 18.05 -43.16 -6.46
C SER A 369 18.88 -41.87 -6.65
N ASP A 370 19.13 -41.20 -5.53
CA ASP A 370 19.96 -40.00 -5.34
C ASP A 370 19.29 -38.63 -5.52
N GLY A 371 18.63 -38.23 -4.42
CA GLY A 371 19.17 -37.24 -3.47
C GLY A 371 20.33 -36.35 -3.95
N THR A 372 20.19 -35.05 -3.65
CA THR A 372 21.12 -33.93 -3.93
C THR A 372 21.01 -33.30 -5.31
N PHE A 373 20.11 -32.32 -5.49
CA PHE A 373 20.24 -31.16 -6.40
C PHE A 373 18.99 -30.25 -6.26
N ALA A 374 18.90 -29.44 -5.18
CA ALA A 374 17.69 -28.63 -4.95
C ALA A 374 17.88 -27.25 -4.29
N SER A 375 19.10 -26.70 -4.16
CA SER A 375 19.27 -25.35 -3.55
C SER A 375 19.26 -24.22 -4.58
N GLU A 376 19.82 -24.41 -5.77
CA GLU A 376 19.87 -23.35 -6.81
C GLU A 376 18.59 -23.27 -7.64
N LYS A 377 17.85 -24.38 -7.74
CA LYS A 377 16.62 -24.49 -8.52
C LYS A 377 15.44 -23.77 -7.87
N SER A 378 15.37 -23.63 -6.55
CA SER A 378 14.14 -23.19 -5.85
C SER A 378 13.88 -21.67 -5.91
N LEU A 379 14.90 -20.82 -5.79
CA LEU A 379 14.72 -19.35 -5.79
C LEU A 379 14.72 -18.75 -7.20
N ARG A 380 15.57 -19.26 -8.10
CA ARG A 380 15.41 -19.03 -9.55
C ARG A 380 14.08 -19.60 -10.03
N ALA A 381 13.62 -20.76 -9.55
CA ALA A 381 12.25 -21.20 -9.77
C ALA A 381 11.29 -20.16 -9.25
N ILE A 382 11.26 -19.71 -7.99
CA ILE A 382 10.31 -18.66 -7.53
C ILE A 382 10.32 -17.38 -8.40
N LEU A 383 11.48 -16.95 -8.91
CA LEU A 383 11.60 -15.83 -9.86
C LEU A 383 11.12 -16.15 -11.29
N THR A 384 11.10 -17.43 -11.67
CA THR A 384 10.67 -17.98 -12.97
C THR A 384 9.37 -18.80 -12.90
N ASP A 385 8.78 -19.01 -11.72
CA ASP A 385 7.73 -20.00 -11.46
C ASP A 385 6.43 -19.38 -11.92
N GLY A 386 5.94 -19.93 -13.03
CA GLY A 386 4.94 -19.34 -13.91
C GLY A 386 5.40 -19.16 -15.36
N GLN A 387 6.70 -19.29 -15.69
CA GLN A 387 7.23 -19.03 -17.04
C GLN A 387 8.33 -19.98 -17.55
N SER A 388 8.61 -21.10 -16.89
CA SER A 388 9.54 -22.13 -17.42
C SER A 388 8.85 -23.06 -18.43
N GLN A 389 8.63 -22.56 -19.65
CA GLN A 389 8.57 -23.30 -20.93
C GLN A 389 8.17 -22.37 -22.10
N LEU A 390 7.53 -21.22 -21.84
CA LEU A 390 7.05 -20.28 -22.87
C LEU A 390 8.01 -19.13 -23.21
N GLN A 391 9.00 -18.82 -22.37
CA GLN A 391 9.98 -17.76 -22.65
C GLN A 391 10.90 -18.06 -23.84
N GLN A 392 11.03 -19.33 -24.25
CA GLN A 392 11.77 -19.68 -25.46
C GLN A 392 11.01 -19.33 -26.76
N ILE A 393 9.71 -19.01 -26.67
CA ILE A 393 8.84 -18.81 -27.84
C ILE A 393 8.38 -17.35 -27.96
N SER A 394 8.36 -16.55 -26.88
CA SER A 394 8.17 -15.08 -26.92
C SER A 394 8.55 -14.39 -25.59
N PRO A 395 9.22 -13.22 -25.61
CA PRO A 395 9.59 -12.47 -24.40
C PRO A 395 8.36 -11.77 -23.79
N GLN A 396 7.65 -12.48 -22.92
CA GLN A 396 6.65 -11.88 -22.03
C GLN A 396 7.34 -10.92 -21.04
N PRO A 397 6.68 -9.83 -20.64
CA PRO A 397 7.21 -8.94 -19.60
C PRO A 397 7.37 -9.72 -18.28
N LEU A 398 8.34 -9.30 -17.46
CA LEU A 398 8.53 -9.84 -16.12
C LEU A 398 7.47 -9.27 -15.17
N SER A 399 7.33 -9.87 -13.98
CA SER A 399 6.49 -9.31 -12.92
C SER A 399 6.96 -7.91 -12.52
N SER A 400 6.04 -7.05 -12.08
CA SER A 400 6.33 -5.70 -11.59
C SER A 400 7.39 -5.64 -10.49
N PHE A 401 7.61 -6.74 -9.76
CA PHE A 401 8.73 -6.90 -8.81
C PHE A 401 10.11 -6.73 -9.43
N HIS A 402 10.27 -7.07 -10.71
CA HIS A 402 11.54 -6.99 -11.43
C HIS A 402 11.89 -5.58 -11.86
N TYR A 403 10.96 -4.63 -11.82
CA TYR A 403 11.18 -3.26 -12.29
C TYR A 403 11.27 -2.24 -11.14
N GLN A 404 11.19 -2.69 -9.88
CA GLN A 404 11.20 -1.81 -8.71
C GLN A 404 12.56 -1.14 -8.50
N ASN A 405 12.55 0.05 -7.89
CA ASN A 405 13.79 0.73 -7.48
C ASN A 405 14.37 0.12 -6.19
N LYS A 406 13.55 -0.54 -5.37
CA LYS A 406 13.94 -1.18 -4.12
C LYS A 406 13.61 -2.66 -4.18
N SER A 407 14.60 -3.49 -3.85
CA SER A 407 14.51 -4.95 -3.94
C SER A 407 14.24 -5.60 -2.58
N TRP A 408 13.47 -4.92 -1.72
CA TRP A 408 13.11 -5.43 -0.39
C TRP A 408 12.13 -6.59 -0.47
N ARG A 409 11.19 -6.56 -1.42
CA ARG A 409 10.12 -7.56 -1.51
C ARG A 409 10.37 -8.54 -2.63
N LEU A 410 10.26 -9.83 -2.30
CA LEU A 410 10.35 -10.90 -3.28
C LEU A 410 9.01 -11.08 -4.01
N PRO A 411 9.02 -11.56 -5.27
CA PRO A 411 7.80 -11.84 -6.00
C PRO A 411 6.92 -12.89 -5.30
N TYR A 412 5.61 -12.73 -5.45
CA TYR A 412 4.60 -13.70 -5.03
C TYR A 412 3.38 -13.62 -5.96
N ASP A 413 2.57 -14.67 -6.01
CA ASP A 413 1.31 -14.68 -6.75
C ASP A 413 0.16 -14.25 -5.82
N PRO A 414 -0.40 -13.04 -5.98
CA PRO A 414 -1.48 -12.55 -5.11
C PRO A 414 -2.82 -13.27 -5.32
N SER A 415 -2.96 -14.11 -6.35
CA SER A 415 -4.21 -14.81 -6.67
C SER A 415 -4.41 -16.10 -5.88
N LEU A 416 -3.35 -16.62 -5.23
CA LEU A 416 -3.45 -17.87 -4.49
C LEU A 416 -4.42 -17.76 -3.29
N PRO A 417 -5.22 -18.80 -2.99
CA PRO A 417 -6.15 -18.81 -1.87
C PRO A 417 -5.51 -18.44 -0.52
N LYS A 418 -4.27 -18.89 -0.30
CA LYS A 418 -3.49 -18.60 0.91
C LYS A 418 -3.27 -17.10 1.16
N HIS A 419 -3.32 -16.27 0.12
CA HIS A 419 -3.16 -14.82 0.23
C HIS A 419 -4.50 -14.08 0.17
N THR A 420 -5.42 -14.51 -0.70
CA THR A 420 -6.72 -13.83 -0.91
C THR A 420 -7.67 -13.94 0.27
N GLN A 421 -7.44 -14.87 1.20
CA GLN A 421 -8.17 -14.96 2.47
C GLN A 421 -7.99 -13.72 3.38
N PHE A 422 -6.92 -12.95 3.19
CA PHE A 422 -6.63 -11.77 4.00
C PHE A 422 -7.09 -10.48 3.30
N ARG A 423 -7.91 -9.68 3.99
CA ARG A 423 -8.39 -8.38 3.48
C ARG A 423 -7.61 -7.19 4.05
N SER A 424 -6.90 -7.38 5.15
CA SER A 424 -6.10 -6.35 5.83
C SER A 424 -4.99 -7.00 6.64
N TYR A 425 -4.03 -6.20 7.12
CA TYR A 425 -3.08 -6.65 8.12
C TYR A 425 -3.78 -6.96 9.44
N ILE A 426 -3.20 -7.91 10.18
CA ILE A 426 -3.71 -8.33 11.49
C ILE A 426 -3.26 -7.31 12.54
N TYR A 427 -1.96 -7.03 12.58
CA TYR A 427 -1.32 -6.23 13.61
C TYR A 427 -0.75 -4.93 13.03
N ALA A 428 -1.10 -3.79 13.63
CA ALA A 428 -0.50 -2.48 13.28
C ALA A 428 0.83 -2.21 14.02
N PHE A 429 1.12 -3.00 15.06
CA PHE A 429 2.34 -2.96 15.88
C PHE A 429 2.66 -4.37 16.38
N THR A 430 3.91 -4.64 16.70
CA THR A 430 4.35 -5.94 17.24
C THR A 430 4.08 -6.02 18.75
N TRP A 431 3.64 -7.19 19.21
CA TRP A 431 3.34 -7.48 20.62
C TRP A 431 4.41 -8.37 21.27
N GLU A 432 5.67 -8.01 21.06
CA GLU A 432 6.85 -8.69 21.63
C GLU A 432 7.93 -7.65 21.92
N ASP A 433 8.69 -7.84 23.00
CA ASP A 433 9.73 -6.90 23.40
C ASP A 433 11.08 -7.21 22.70
N PRO A 434 11.50 -6.40 21.71
CA PRO A 434 12.77 -6.64 21.03
C PRO A 434 13.99 -6.34 21.91
N ARG A 435 13.83 -5.61 23.03
CA ARG A 435 14.96 -5.33 23.94
C ARG A 435 15.44 -6.61 24.60
N VAL A 436 14.51 -7.45 25.06
CA VAL A 436 14.85 -8.76 25.65
C VAL A 436 15.40 -9.69 24.58
N ASP A 437 14.86 -9.66 23.35
CA ASP A 437 15.45 -10.44 22.25
C ASP A 437 16.92 -10.09 22.02
N LEU A 438 17.26 -8.80 21.97
CA LEU A 438 18.61 -8.31 21.72
C LEU A 438 19.62 -8.68 22.82
N GLU A 439 19.19 -8.89 24.07
CA GLU A 439 20.06 -9.37 25.15
C GLU A 439 20.61 -10.77 24.87
N PHE A 440 19.87 -11.61 24.15
CA PHE A 440 20.25 -13.00 23.87
C PHE A 440 20.69 -13.24 22.44
N LEU A 441 20.20 -12.44 21.48
CA LEU A 441 20.47 -12.63 20.07
C LEU A 441 21.96 -12.46 19.74
N ASN A 442 22.68 -11.58 20.43
CA ASN A 442 24.10 -11.29 20.17
C ASN A 442 24.37 -11.09 18.66
N LEU A 443 23.61 -10.18 18.05
CA LEU A 443 23.64 -9.93 16.61
C LEU A 443 24.90 -9.16 16.19
N THR A 444 25.36 -9.50 14.99
CA THR A 444 26.53 -8.95 14.30
C THR A 444 26.14 -8.61 12.85
N LYS A 445 27.06 -7.94 12.14
CA LYS A 445 26.85 -7.60 10.73
C LYS A 445 26.88 -8.80 9.79
N ASP A 446 27.40 -9.94 10.23
CA ASP A 446 27.48 -11.17 9.44
C ASP A 446 26.22 -12.04 9.57
N ASP A 447 25.34 -11.71 10.52
CA ASP A 447 24.14 -12.49 10.78
C ASP A 447 23.13 -12.45 9.63
N THR A 448 22.55 -13.61 9.39
CA THR A 448 21.42 -13.80 8.48
C THR A 448 20.23 -14.26 9.28
N MET A 449 19.20 -13.42 9.34
CA MET A 449 18.05 -13.60 10.20
C MET A 449 16.83 -14.15 9.46
N PHE A 450 16.05 -14.99 10.14
CA PHE A 450 14.70 -15.39 9.75
C PHE A 450 13.73 -14.90 10.82
N VAL A 451 12.79 -14.02 10.47
CA VAL A 451 11.90 -13.33 11.42
C VAL A 451 10.49 -13.31 10.87
N ILE A 452 9.49 -13.60 11.70
CA ILE A 452 8.08 -13.38 11.34
C ILE A 452 7.85 -11.87 11.19
N THR A 453 7.27 -11.45 10.06
CA THR A 453 7.12 -10.02 9.72
C THR A 453 6.32 -9.27 10.78
N SER A 454 5.14 -9.78 11.14
CA SER A 454 4.19 -9.08 12.01
C SER A 454 3.96 -7.65 11.51
N ALA A 455 4.10 -6.63 12.35
CA ALA A 455 4.06 -5.22 11.93
C ALA A 455 5.42 -4.65 11.48
N GLY A 456 6.49 -5.46 11.53
CA GLY A 456 7.85 -5.08 11.15
C GLY A 456 8.70 -4.41 12.23
N ASP A 457 8.15 -4.19 13.44
CA ASP A 457 8.80 -3.37 14.47
C ASP A 457 10.08 -4.02 15.01
N ASN A 458 10.04 -5.32 15.31
CA ASN A 458 11.20 -6.06 15.82
C ASN A 458 12.30 -6.14 14.76
N ALA A 459 11.95 -6.41 13.50
CA ALA A 459 12.91 -6.45 12.41
C ALA A 459 13.61 -5.09 12.19
N LEU A 460 12.87 -3.98 12.32
CA LEU A 460 13.45 -2.63 12.29
C LEU A 460 14.36 -2.36 13.49
N GLU A 461 14.02 -2.86 14.68
CA GLU A 461 14.87 -2.75 15.86
C GLU A 461 16.18 -3.53 15.67
N TYR A 462 16.12 -4.77 15.17
CA TYR A 462 17.32 -5.56 14.86
C TYR A 462 18.21 -4.89 13.81
N ALA A 463 17.60 -4.34 12.76
CA ALA A 463 18.32 -3.58 11.73
C ALA A 463 18.99 -2.32 12.30
N LEU A 464 18.31 -1.62 13.20
CA LEU A 464 18.81 -0.39 13.83
C LEU A 464 20.03 -0.69 14.71
N GLN A 465 19.95 -1.72 15.55
CA GLN A 465 20.96 -2.01 16.56
C GLN A 465 22.20 -2.68 15.97
N SER A 466 22.02 -3.60 15.02
CA SER A 466 23.09 -4.53 14.63
C SER A 466 23.45 -4.53 13.15
N GLN A 467 22.57 -3.98 12.30
CA GLN A 467 22.78 -3.92 10.84
C GLN A 467 23.21 -5.29 10.25
N PRO A 468 22.44 -6.36 10.51
CA PRO A 468 22.79 -7.70 10.03
C PRO A 468 22.86 -7.74 8.51
N LYS A 469 23.62 -8.71 7.97
CA LYS A 469 23.81 -8.91 6.53
C LYS A 469 22.48 -9.06 5.81
N ARG A 470 21.52 -9.76 6.44
CA ARG A 470 20.25 -10.14 5.83
C ARG A 470 19.17 -10.33 6.89
N ILE A 471 17.97 -9.81 6.64
CA ILE A 471 16.78 -10.07 7.45
C ILE A 471 15.67 -10.58 6.54
N HIS A 472 15.42 -11.89 6.57
CA HIS A 472 14.25 -12.48 5.95
C HIS A 472 13.04 -12.22 6.86
N CYS A 473 12.07 -11.44 6.37
CA CYS A 473 10.80 -11.18 7.03
C CYS A 473 9.71 -12.04 6.35
N ILE A 474 9.03 -12.90 7.09
CA ILE A 474 8.11 -13.91 6.54
C ILE A 474 6.69 -13.63 7.01
N ASP A 475 5.74 -13.57 6.09
CA ASP A 475 4.32 -13.54 6.42
C ASP A 475 3.48 -14.10 5.28
N MET A 476 2.48 -14.91 5.61
CA MET A 476 1.54 -15.41 4.61
C MET A 476 0.54 -14.32 4.18
N ASN A 477 0.26 -13.35 5.04
CA ASN A 477 -0.64 -12.22 4.77
C ASN A 477 0.11 -11.11 4.01
N PRO A 478 -0.22 -10.86 2.73
CA PRO A 478 0.45 -9.82 1.95
C PRO A 478 0.34 -8.42 2.55
N CYS A 479 -0.73 -8.15 3.32
CA CYS A 479 -0.99 -6.85 3.93
C CYS A 479 -0.01 -6.54 5.07
N GLN A 480 0.50 -7.54 5.79
CA GLN A 480 1.55 -7.34 6.79
C GLN A 480 2.85 -6.89 6.11
N ASN A 481 3.21 -7.57 5.02
CA ASN A 481 4.34 -7.17 4.19
C ASN A 481 4.12 -5.78 3.53
N HIS A 482 2.89 -5.41 3.13
CA HIS A 482 2.60 -4.04 2.66
C HIS A 482 2.86 -2.99 3.75
N LEU A 483 2.64 -3.32 5.03
CA LEU A 483 2.90 -2.41 6.15
C LEU A 483 4.39 -2.25 6.45
N LEU A 484 5.16 -3.34 6.53
CA LEU A 484 6.61 -3.23 6.68
C LEU A 484 7.22 -2.48 5.50
N GLU A 485 6.80 -2.78 4.27
CA GLU A 485 7.27 -2.09 3.07
C GLU A 485 6.96 -0.58 3.08
N LEU A 486 5.81 -0.17 3.62
CA LEU A 486 5.47 1.24 3.82
C LEU A 486 6.40 1.90 4.84
N LYS A 487 6.74 1.21 5.95
CA LYS A 487 7.70 1.72 6.94
C LYS A 487 9.09 1.88 6.32
N LEU A 488 9.56 0.89 5.56
CA LEU A 488 10.86 0.94 4.86
C LEU A 488 10.90 2.11 3.86
N ALA A 489 9.86 2.26 3.04
CA ALA A 489 9.73 3.39 2.10
C ALA A 489 9.69 4.75 2.83
N GLY A 490 8.97 4.81 3.95
CA GLY A 490 8.88 5.98 4.81
C GLY A 490 10.25 6.40 5.35
N ILE A 491 11.00 5.47 5.95
CA ILE A 491 12.34 5.73 6.48
C ILE A 491 13.30 6.16 5.37
N SER A 492 13.24 5.52 4.18
CA SER A 492 14.16 5.86 3.09
C SER A 492 13.90 7.23 2.45
N SER A 493 12.66 7.74 2.50
CA SER A 493 12.25 8.88 1.65
C SER A 493 11.67 10.08 2.39
N LEU A 494 10.93 9.90 3.49
CA LEU A 494 10.26 10.99 4.20
C LEU A 494 11.23 11.76 5.10
N ASN A 495 10.81 12.95 5.55
CA ASN A 495 11.42 13.59 6.72
C ASN A 495 10.90 12.93 8.01
N TYR A 496 11.51 13.27 9.15
CA TYR A 496 11.13 12.67 10.42
C TYR A 496 9.70 13.04 10.84
N ASP A 497 9.27 14.28 10.63
CA ASP A 497 7.97 14.77 11.08
C ASP A 497 6.81 14.05 10.37
N ASP A 498 6.91 13.83 9.06
CA ASP A 498 5.91 13.09 8.29
C ASP A 498 5.88 11.61 8.73
N PHE A 499 7.05 11.01 8.94
CA PHE A 499 7.15 9.64 9.43
C PHE A 499 6.57 9.49 10.85
N TRP A 500 6.84 10.45 11.73
CA TRP A 500 6.29 10.53 13.08
C TRP A 500 4.78 10.73 13.05
N ARG A 501 4.25 11.61 12.22
CA ARG A 501 2.80 11.79 12.09
C ARG A 501 2.12 10.50 11.63
N MET A 502 2.72 9.80 10.67
CA MET A 502 2.19 8.50 10.21
C MET A 502 2.20 7.45 11.31
N PHE A 503 3.35 7.15 11.91
CA PHE A 503 3.51 5.98 12.79
C PHE A 503 3.65 6.33 14.28
N GLY A 504 4.07 7.53 14.65
CA GLY A 504 4.02 8.01 16.03
C GLY A 504 2.60 8.42 16.43
N ASP A 505 2.07 9.45 15.77
CA ASP A 505 0.71 9.96 16.04
C ASP A 505 -0.39 9.04 15.49
N GLY A 506 -0.05 8.14 14.56
CA GLY A 506 -1.02 7.28 13.89
C GLY A 506 -1.94 8.06 12.95
N LYS A 507 -1.60 9.27 12.51
CA LYS A 507 -2.49 10.16 11.76
C LYS A 507 -1.73 11.13 10.87
N HIS A 508 -2.05 11.13 9.58
CA HIS A 508 -1.47 12.03 8.60
C HIS A 508 -2.51 12.49 7.57
N HIS A 509 -2.89 13.77 7.62
CA HIS A 509 -3.93 14.33 6.74
C HIS A 509 -3.54 14.35 5.26
N GLU A 510 -2.25 14.43 4.95
CA GLU A 510 -1.73 14.45 3.57
C GLU A 510 -1.14 13.10 3.15
N PHE A 511 -1.54 11.98 3.77
CA PHE A 511 -1.00 10.66 3.46
C PHE A 511 -1.14 10.30 1.97
N GLU A 512 -2.29 10.55 1.35
CA GLU A 512 -2.49 10.31 -0.09
C GLU A 512 -1.49 11.09 -0.95
N THR A 513 -1.24 12.35 -0.58
CA THR A 513 -0.26 13.19 -1.28
C THR A 513 1.15 12.65 -1.12
N LEU A 514 1.57 12.28 0.09
CA LEU A 514 2.87 11.64 0.32
C LEU A 514 3.00 10.30 -0.41
N LEU A 515 1.91 9.53 -0.46
CA LEU A 515 1.86 8.23 -1.14
C LEU A 515 2.19 8.38 -2.62
N HIS A 516 1.59 9.37 -3.30
CA HIS A 516 1.82 9.60 -4.73
C HIS A 516 3.15 10.33 -4.99
N ASP A 517 3.44 11.39 -4.24
CA ASP A 517 4.51 12.35 -4.55
C ASP A 517 5.90 11.90 -4.08
N VAL A 518 5.97 11.04 -3.05
CA VAL A 518 7.23 10.66 -2.39
C VAL A 518 7.40 9.15 -2.24
N LEU A 519 6.38 8.43 -1.76
CA LEU A 519 6.51 7.01 -1.42
C LEU A 519 6.37 6.09 -2.64
N SER A 520 5.64 6.50 -3.67
CA SER A 520 5.31 5.66 -4.84
C SER A 520 6.53 4.99 -5.50
N PRO A 521 7.72 5.62 -5.65
CA PRO A 521 8.89 4.98 -6.27
C PRO A 521 9.53 3.88 -5.41
N HIS A 522 9.23 3.85 -4.11
CA HIS A 522 9.86 2.96 -3.14
C HIS A 522 9.03 1.73 -2.80
N LEU A 523 7.74 1.78 -3.10
CA LEU A 523 6.83 0.66 -2.90
C LEU A 523 6.88 -0.31 -4.09
N SER A 524 6.36 -1.51 -3.90
CA SER A 524 5.93 -2.40 -4.97
C SER A 524 4.63 -1.91 -5.60
N SER A 525 4.30 -2.37 -6.80
CA SER A 525 2.97 -2.08 -7.40
C SER A 525 1.84 -2.56 -6.50
N HIS A 526 2.01 -3.72 -5.86
CA HIS A 526 1.03 -4.33 -4.96
C HIS A 526 0.82 -3.50 -3.68
N ALA A 527 1.90 -3.11 -2.99
CA ALA A 527 1.79 -2.29 -1.79
C ALA A 527 1.23 -0.89 -2.11
N PHE A 528 1.66 -0.30 -3.22
CA PHE A 528 1.12 0.97 -3.67
C PHE A 528 -0.40 0.90 -3.92
N GLN A 529 -0.87 -0.13 -4.63
CA GLN A 529 -2.31 -0.35 -4.83
C GLN A 529 -3.07 -0.52 -3.52
N TYR A 530 -2.52 -1.31 -2.59
CA TYR A 530 -3.15 -1.51 -1.28
C TYR A 530 -3.32 -0.19 -0.54
N TRP A 531 -2.27 0.63 -0.44
CA TRP A 531 -2.30 1.89 0.28
C TRP A 531 -3.13 2.97 -0.44
N ASP A 532 -3.15 2.99 -1.77
CA ASP A 532 -3.99 3.90 -2.56
C ASP A 532 -5.49 3.62 -2.33
N HIS A 533 -5.86 2.34 -2.18
CA HIS A 533 -7.22 1.94 -1.83
C HIS A 533 -7.57 2.16 -0.35
N ASN A 534 -6.57 2.37 0.51
CA ASN A 534 -6.71 2.47 1.96
C ASN A 534 -6.08 3.78 2.50
N VAL A 535 -6.19 4.88 1.74
CA VAL A 535 -5.65 6.19 2.14
C VAL A 535 -6.26 6.72 3.44
N ASP A 536 -7.47 6.28 3.77
CA ASP A 536 -8.22 6.64 4.97
C ASP A 536 -7.62 6.08 6.26
N ARG A 537 -6.73 5.09 6.19
CA ARG A 537 -6.11 4.45 7.37
C ARG A 537 -5.36 5.45 8.25
N PHE A 538 -4.76 6.48 7.65
CA PHE A 538 -4.09 7.56 8.38
C PHE A 538 -4.98 8.81 8.59
N ALA A 539 -6.26 8.80 8.18
CA ALA A 539 -7.14 9.96 8.34
C ALA A 539 -7.63 10.14 9.79
N HIS A 540 -7.94 9.05 10.50
CA HIS A 540 -8.65 9.11 11.79
C HIS A 540 -8.10 8.24 12.92
N LYS A 541 -7.04 7.43 12.69
CA LYS A 541 -6.13 6.74 13.64
C LYS A 541 -5.72 5.37 13.08
N PHE A 542 -4.48 5.25 12.63
CA PHE A 542 -3.87 4.04 12.07
C PHE A 542 -4.01 2.83 13.01
N TYR A 543 -3.76 3.01 14.30
CA TYR A 543 -3.86 1.93 15.30
C TYR A 543 -5.26 1.38 15.53
N LYS A 544 -6.31 2.07 15.06
CA LYS A 544 -7.70 1.57 15.07
C LYS A 544 -8.07 0.80 13.81
N THR A 545 -7.12 0.49 12.96
CA THR A 545 -7.36 -0.17 11.67
C THR A 545 -6.68 -1.55 11.63
N GLY A 546 -6.94 -2.33 10.58
CA GLY A 546 -6.65 -3.76 10.58
C GLY A 546 -7.52 -4.55 11.57
N TYR A 547 -7.22 -5.83 11.77
CA TYR A 547 -8.01 -6.67 12.67
C TYR A 547 -7.80 -6.32 14.14
N SER A 548 -6.55 -6.08 14.57
CA SER A 548 -6.25 -5.57 15.92
C SER A 548 -7.00 -4.28 16.24
N GLY A 549 -7.19 -3.39 15.26
CA GLY A 549 -7.98 -2.17 15.42
C GLY A 549 -9.41 -2.39 15.93
N LEU A 550 -10.05 -3.52 15.59
CA LEU A 550 -11.37 -3.89 16.12
C LEU A 550 -11.30 -4.18 17.62
N ALA A 551 -10.27 -4.91 18.06
CA ALA A 551 -10.02 -5.20 19.47
C ALA A 551 -9.76 -3.91 20.26
N LEU A 552 -8.91 -3.03 19.74
CA LEU A 552 -8.66 -1.72 20.35
C LEU A 552 -9.95 -0.87 20.41
N GLY A 553 -10.80 -0.96 19.39
CA GLY A 553 -12.12 -0.33 19.38
C GLY A 553 -13.04 -0.83 20.48
N ILE A 554 -13.03 -2.14 20.76
CA ILE A 554 -13.79 -2.77 21.85
C ILE A 554 -13.24 -2.32 23.21
N VAL A 555 -11.91 -2.31 23.39
CA VAL A 555 -11.26 -1.85 24.63
C VAL A 555 -11.61 -0.38 24.89
N GLU A 556 -11.49 0.51 23.90
CA GLU A 556 -11.85 1.92 24.04
C GLU A 556 -13.32 2.09 24.41
N TRP A 557 -14.22 1.37 23.72
CA TRP A 557 -15.65 1.40 24.03
C TRP A 557 -15.92 0.94 25.46
N TRP A 558 -15.27 -0.14 25.91
CA TRP A 558 -15.42 -0.67 27.26
C TRP A 558 -14.90 0.30 28.32
N VAL A 559 -13.72 0.91 28.12
CA VAL A 559 -13.17 1.94 29.01
C VAL A 559 -14.14 3.11 29.15
N ARG A 560 -14.74 3.55 28.04
CA ARG A 560 -15.74 4.63 28.04
C ARG A 560 -17.01 4.23 28.77
N MET A 561 -17.50 3.00 28.59
CA MET A 561 -18.68 2.47 29.27
C MET A 561 -18.49 2.37 30.79
N GLN A 562 -17.28 2.03 31.26
CA GLN A 562 -16.96 1.98 32.69
C GLN A 562 -16.65 3.37 33.29
N GLY A 563 -16.64 4.43 32.47
CA GLY A 563 -16.28 5.78 32.92
C GLY A 563 -14.79 5.95 33.25
N LEU A 564 -13.93 5.00 32.86
CA LEU A 564 -12.51 4.93 33.24
C LEU A 564 -11.57 5.75 32.35
N HIS A 565 -12.10 6.56 31.44
CA HIS A 565 -11.28 7.30 30.47
C HIS A 565 -10.29 8.24 31.16
N LYS A 566 -10.69 8.89 32.26
CA LYS A 566 -9.82 9.83 32.98
C LYS A 566 -8.69 9.09 33.70
N GLU A 567 -9.00 7.94 34.26
CA GLU A 567 -8.10 7.09 35.03
C GLU A 567 -7.08 6.41 34.11
N VAL A 568 -7.51 5.89 32.96
CA VAL A 568 -6.60 5.37 31.92
C VAL A 568 -5.65 6.47 31.44
N HIS A 569 -6.19 7.66 31.14
CA HIS A 569 -5.35 8.79 30.74
C HIS A 569 -4.37 9.18 31.86
N ALA A 570 -4.82 9.26 33.12
CA ALA A 570 -3.97 9.58 34.25
C ALA A 570 -2.85 8.54 34.45
N MET A 571 -3.16 7.24 34.33
CA MET A 571 -2.20 6.16 34.42
C MET A 571 -1.11 6.28 33.33
N CYS A 572 -1.50 6.52 32.08
CA CYS A 572 -0.56 6.70 30.97
C CYS A 572 0.32 7.96 31.08
N HIS A 573 -0.02 8.91 31.96
CA HIS A 573 0.72 10.15 32.19
C HIS A 573 1.30 10.26 33.60
N ALA A 574 1.21 9.19 34.39
CA ALA A 574 1.73 9.15 35.76
C ALA A 574 3.24 9.45 35.78
N ARG A 575 3.70 10.11 36.84
CA ARG A 575 5.12 10.49 36.97
C ARG A 575 5.94 9.51 37.79
N THR A 576 5.28 8.67 38.59
CA THR A 576 5.95 7.65 39.42
C THR A 576 5.21 6.32 39.35
N ILE A 577 5.92 5.23 39.62
CA ILE A 577 5.35 3.88 39.60
C ILE A 577 4.27 3.75 40.69
N GLU A 578 4.44 4.40 41.83
CA GLU A 578 3.48 4.40 42.93
C GLU A 578 2.15 5.04 42.50
N GLU A 579 2.20 6.14 41.76
CA GLU A 579 1.00 6.80 41.21
C GLU A 579 0.31 5.89 40.18
N GLN A 580 1.08 5.33 39.22
CA GLN A 580 0.58 4.42 38.20
C GLN A 580 -0.10 3.19 38.84
N LYS A 581 0.58 2.58 39.81
CA LYS A 581 0.11 1.43 40.58
C LYS A 581 -1.17 1.73 41.33
N ARG A 582 -1.22 2.85 42.08
CA ARG A 582 -2.40 3.26 42.82
C ARG A 582 -3.62 3.42 41.89
N ILE A 583 -3.46 4.08 40.75
CA ILE A 583 -4.54 4.25 39.77
C ILE A 583 -5.01 2.89 39.24
N TYR A 584 -4.06 2.01 38.90
CA TYR A 584 -4.39 0.68 38.41
C TYR A 584 -5.17 -0.13 39.46
N GLU A 585 -4.64 -0.29 40.66
CA GLU A 585 -5.21 -1.13 41.72
C GLU A 585 -6.57 -0.62 42.20
N GLU A 586 -6.71 0.70 42.41
CA GLU A 586 -7.94 1.29 42.96
C GLU A 586 -9.04 1.46 41.91
N LYS A 587 -8.71 1.69 40.63
CA LYS A 587 -9.68 2.11 39.61
C LYS A 587 -9.81 1.17 38.42
N ILE A 588 -8.70 0.72 37.84
CA ILE A 588 -8.71 0.01 36.55
C ILE A 588 -8.84 -1.50 36.76
N ARG A 589 -8.02 -2.08 37.65
CA ARG A 589 -7.96 -3.52 37.95
C ARG A 589 -9.33 -4.11 38.31
N PRO A 590 -10.18 -3.48 39.16
CA PRO A 590 -11.50 -4.02 39.48
C PRO A 590 -12.41 -4.20 38.25
N ALA A 591 -12.28 -3.33 37.26
CA ALA A 591 -13.05 -3.42 36.03
C ALA A 591 -12.50 -4.51 35.10
N VAL A 592 -11.16 -4.58 34.93
CA VAL A 592 -10.49 -5.60 34.10
C VAL A 592 -10.83 -7.01 34.59
N PHE A 593 -10.86 -7.25 35.91
CA PHE A 593 -11.16 -8.55 36.48
C PHE A 593 -12.64 -8.74 36.86
N SER A 594 -13.53 -7.95 36.26
CA SER A 594 -14.96 -8.08 36.50
C SER A 594 -15.51 -9.45 36.04
N PRO A 595 -16.52 -10.02 36.73
CA PRO A 595 -17.10 -11.32 36.36
C PRO A 595 -17.65 -11.38 34.92
N MET A 596 -18.09 -10.24 34.37
CA MET A 596 -18.56 -10.14 33.00
C MET A 596 -17.42 -10.32 32.00
N LEU A 597 -16.29 -9.61 32.18
CA LEU A 597 -15.15 -9.72 31.26
C LEU A 597 -14.54 -11.11 31.31
N ARG A 598 -14.52 -11.76 32.49
CA ARG A 598 -14.12 -13.17 32.63
C ARG A 598 -14.91 -14.12 31.73
N LYS A 599 -16.24 -13.96 31.65
CA LYS A 599 -17.08 -14.80 30.77
C LYS A 599 -16.75 -14.60 29.28
N VAL A 600 -16.38 -13.37 28.91
CA VAL A 600 -16.00 -13.02 27.54
C VAL A 600 -14.64 -13.64 27.18
N LEU A 601 -13.64 -13.53 28.05
CA LEU A 601 -12.29 -14.04 27.80
C LEU A 601 -12.16 -15.56 27.92
N ASN A 602 -13.07 -16.20 28.67
CA ASN A 602 -13.17 -17.67 28.68
C ASN A 602 -13.83 -18.24 27.42
N ASN A 603 -14.29 -17.41 26.48
CA ASN A 603 -14.94 -17.86 25.25
C ASN A 603 -13.89 -18.01 24.13
N PRO A 604 -13.61 -19.24 23.64
CA PRO A 604 -12.61 -19.47 22.58
C PRO A 604 -12.93 -18.73 21.28
N MET A 605 -14.22 -18.55 20.95
CA MET A 605 -14.61 -17.79 19.76
C MET A 605 -14.28 -16.31 19.89
N PHE A 606 -14.37 -15.74 21.10
CA PHE A 606 -13.95 -14.37 21.34
C PHE A 606 -12.43 -14.24 21.30
N MET A 607 -11.71 -15.16 21.94
CA MET A 607 -10.24 -15.20 21.94
C MET A 607 -9.68 -15.27 20.52
N TRP A 608 -10.24 -16.12 19.66
CA TRP A 608 -9.84 -16.20 18.24
C TRP A 608 -10.21 -14.93 17.45
N ASN A 609 -11.49 -14.56 17.43
CA ASN A 609 -11.97 -13.51 16.52
C ASN A 609 -11.55 -12.09 16.95
N ALA A 610 -11.34 -11.85 18.25
CA ALA A 610 -10.99 -10.53 18.76
C ALA A 610 -9.50 -10.41 19.10
N LEU A 611 -8.88 -11.43 19.68
CA LEU A 611 -7.50 -11.36 20.18
C LEU A 611 -6.51 -12.17 19.35
N GLY A 612 -6.97 -12.95 18.36
CA GLY A 612 -6.11 -13.75 17.50
C GLY A 612 -5.48 -14.96 18.20
N VAL A 613 -6.02 -15.40 19.34
CA VAL A 613 -5.48 -16.51 20.15
C VAL A 613 -6.15 -17.83 19.74
N PRO A 614 -5.43 -18.78 19.13
CA PRO A 614 -5.97 -20.09 18.78
C PRO A 614 -6.29 -20.93 20.01
N ILE A 615 -7.19 -21.91 19.84
CA ILE A 615 -7.56 -22.82 20.93
C ILE A 615 -6.38 -23.67 21.43
N ASN A 616 -5.46 -24.04 20.54
CA ASN A 616 -4.26 -24.81 20.89
C ASN A 616 -3.36 -24.00 21.84
N GLN A 617 -3.11 -22.73 21.52
CA GLN A 617 -2.37 -21.82 22.40
C GLN A 617 -3.10 -21.59 23.72
N MET A 618 -4.44 -21.44 23.70
CA MET A 618 -5.23 -21.32 24.92
C MET A 618 -5.10 -22.55 25.82
N ASN A 619 -5.12 -23.75 25.23
CA ASN A 619 -4.97 -24.99 25.98
C ASN A 619 -3.60 -25.11 26.66
N MET A 620 -2.53 -24.56 26.07
CA MET A 620 -1.18 -24.58 26.66
C MET A 620 -1.15 -23.98 28.07
N TYR A 621 -1.75 -22.80 28.28
CA TYR A 621 -1.76 -22.21 29.61
C TYR A 621 -2.86 -22.79 30.51
N LEU A 622 -3.96 -23.29 29.94
CA LEU A 622 -5.06 -23.89 30.71
C LEU A 622 -4.68 -25.23 31.36
N GLU A 623 -3.69 -25.93 30.82
CA GLU A 623 -3.10 -27.11 31.46
C GLU A 623 -2.34 -26.75 32.75
N GLU A 624 -1.91 -25.50 32.90
CA GLU A 624 -1.07 -25.06 34.01
C GLU A 624 -1.79 -24.15 35.02
N CYS A 625 -2.72 -23.32 34.55
CA CYS A 625 -3.42 -22.34 35.38
C CYS A 625 -4.80 -21.95 34.81
N THR A 626 -5.55 -21.13 35.54
CA THR A 626 -6.83 -20.60 35.02
C THR A 626 -6.60 -19.40 34.12
N THR A 627 -7.50 -19.11 33.17
CA THR A 627 -7.46 -17.86 32.36
C THR A 627 -7.33 -16.61 33.22
N ARG A 628 -7.98 -16.58 34.39
CA ARG A 628 -7.86 -15.46 35.33
C ARG A 628 -6.44 -15.33 35.87
N GLN A 629 -5.85 -16.44 36.35
CA GLN A 629 -4.49 -16.44 36.86
C GLN A 629 -3.50 -16.03 35.76
N TYR A 630 -3.66 -16.54 34.54
CA TYR A 630 -2.83 -16.16 33.40
C TYR A 630 -2.88 -14.65 33.14
N MET A 631 -4.07 -14.05 33.18
CA MET A 631 -4.24 -12.61 33.03
C MET A 631 -3.64 -11.81 34.18
N GLU A 632 -3.81 -12.27 35.44
CA GLU A 632 -3.20 -11.63 36.62
C GLU A 632 -1.67 -11.65 36.49
N ASP A 633 -1.10 -12.80 36.12
CA ASP A 633 0.35 -12.98 35.92
C ASP A 633 0.89 -12.22 34.69
N THR A 634 0.04 -11.89 33.71
CA THR A 634 0.41 -11.05 32.56
C THR A 634 0.35 -9.56 32.90
N LEU A 635 -0.76 -9.08 33.47
CA LEU A 635 -1.03 -7.65 33.58
C LEU A 635 -0.49 -7.00 34.87
N ASP A 636 -0.64 -7.65 36.03
CA ASP A 636 -0.30 -7.04 37.32
C ASP A 636 1.22 -6.73 37.43
N PRO A 637 2.14 -7.58 36.92
CA PRO A 637 3.58 -7.26 36.93
C PRO A 637 3.97 -6.05 36.10
N ILE A 638 3.30 -5.82 34.96
CA ILE A 638 3.63 -4.74 34.02
C ILE A 638 3.48 -3.36 34.66
N ILE A 639 2.48 -3.21 35.52
CA ILE A 639 2.19 -1.96 36.21
C ILE A 639 3.34 -1.53 37.13
N ASN A 640 4.09 -2.50 37.67
CA ASN A 640 5.22 -2.27 38.56
C ASN A 640 6.57 -2.21 37.80
N ARG A 641 6.63 -2.74 36.56
CA ARG A 641 7.89 -2.87 35.80
C ARG A 641 8.45 -1.52 35.36
N SER A 642 7.63 -0.71 34.68
CA SER A 642 8.06 0.61 34.20
C SER A 642 6.87 1.53 33.87
N LEU A 643 7.17 2.82 33.66
CA LEU A 643 6.16 3.84 33.43
C LEU A 643 5.61 3.77 32.00
N PHE A 644 4.28 3.85 31.89
CA PHE A 644 3.55 3.95 30.61
C PHE A 644 3.86 5.24 29.88
N ARG A 645 4.29 6.27 30.61
CA ARG A 645 4.61 7.56 30.06
C ARG A 645 5.86 7.56 29.16
N ASN A 646 6.91 6.82 29.54
CA ASN A 646 8.24 6.95 28.92
C ASN A 646 8.99 5.62 28.65
N ASP A 647 8.39 4.47 28.92
CA ASP A 647 9.07 3.19 28.67
C ASP A 647 8.14 2.06 28.17
N GLN A 648 6.90 2.01 28.68
CA GLN A 648 5.89 1.00 28.33
C GLN A 648 5.04 1.38 27.11
N TYR A 649 5.68 1.49 25.95
CA TYR A 649 4.99 1.92 24.73
C TYR A 649 3.94 0.91 24.22
N PHE A 650 4.10 -0.38 24.54
CA PHE A 650 3.17 -1.44 24.12
C PHE A 650 1.76 -1.20 24.67
N TYR A 651 1.67 -1.00 25.98
CA TYR A 651 0.39 -0.70 26.63
C TYR A 651 -0.06 0.72 26.34
N HIS A 652 0.88 1.67 26.24
CA HIS A 652 0.56 3.05 25.87
C HIS A 652 -0.16 3.13 24.52
N VAL A 653 0.34 2.47 23.46
CA VAL A 653 -0.29 2.55 22.13
C VAL A 653 -1.66 1.89 22.10
N VAL A 654 -1.88 0.83 22.86
CA VAL A 654 -3.22 0.20 22.98
C VAL A 654 -4.22 1.14 23.64
N LEU A 655 -3.82 1.82 24.72
CA LEU A 655 -4.70 2.68 25.51
C LEU A 655 -4.91 4.07 24.90
N MET A 656 -3.86 4.64 24.31
CA MET A 656 -3.84 6.01 23.79
C MET A 656 -3.95 6.09 22.27
N GLN A 657 -3.76 4.96 21.57
CA GLN A 657 -3.86 4.83 20.10
C GLN A 657 -2.88 5.73 19.35
N LYS A 658 -1.73 6.01 19.98
CA LYS A 658 -0.58 6.73 19.45
C LYS A 658 0.61 6.47 20.38
N TYR A 659 1.81 6.77 19.90
CA TYR A 659 3.01 6.82 20.73
C TYR A 659 3.26 8.24 21.27
N THR A 660 4.24 8.36 22.15
CA THR A 660 4.84 9.65 22.55
C THR A 660 6.32 9.63 22.23
N HIS A 661 6.96 10.78 22.06
CA HIS A 661 8.41 10.83 21.82
C HIS A 661 9.23 10.23 22.97
N GLU A 662 8.66 10.19 24.19
CA GLU A 662 9.28 9.56 25.36
C GLU A 662 9.02 8.04 25.40
N SER A 663 7.89 7.55 24.86
CA SER A 663 7.50 6.14 24.87
C SER A 663 7.11 5.67 23.47
N CYS A 664 8.12 5.20 22.73
CA CYS A 664 7.97 4.61 21.41
C CYS A 664 9.09 3.58 21.12
N PRO A 665 8.91 2.70 20.13
CA PRO A 665 10.00 1.91 19.55
C PRO A 665 11.18 2.78 19.11
N SER A 666 12.42 2.27 19.23
CA SER A 666 13.62 3.08 18.97
C SER A 666 13.67 3.57 17.52
N TYR A 667 13.16 2.80 16.56
CA TYR A 667 13.09 3.20 15.14
C TYR A 667 12.17 4.41 14.89
N LEU A 668 11.24 4.73 15.80
CA LEU A 668 10.37 5.92 15.74
C LEU A 668 11.00 7.15 16.41
N THR A 669 12.09 7.00 17.16
CA THR A 669 12.84 8.16 17.66
C THR A 669 13.54 8.87 16.50
N GLU A 670 13.76 10.18 16.61
CA GLU A 670 14.46 10.93 15.57
C GLU A 670 15.87 10.35 15.32
N LYS A 671 16.57 9.99 16.39
CA LYS A 671 17.90 9.35 16.30
C LYS A 671 17.84 8.03 15.55
N GLY A 672 16.90 7.14 15.92
CA GLY A 672 16.76 5.83 15.28
C GLY A 672 16.34 5.93 13.82
N PHE A 673 15.40 6.82 13.50
CA PHE A 673 14.99 7.14 12.14
C PHE A 673 16.16 7.61 11.28
N GLN A 674 16.94 8.59 11.77
CA GLN A 674 18.09 9.12 11.03
C GLN A 674 19.20 8.09 10.85
N GLN A 675 19.41 7.23 11.85
CA GLN A 675 20.39 6.15 11.78
C GLN A 675 20.01 5.13 10.70
N LEU A 676 18.77 4.62 10.72
CA LEU A 676 18.29 3.69 9.69
C LEU A 676 18.32 4.29 8.29
N LYS A 677 17.98 5.58 8.16
CA LYS A 677 17.97 6.27 6.88
C LYS A 677 19.37 6.41 6.26
N LYS A 678 20.42 6.52 7.08
CA LYS A 678 21.80 6.80 6.62
C LYS A 678 22.71 5.57 6.59
N SER A 679 22.41 4.52 7.35
CA SER A 679 23.32 3.38 7.54
C SER A 679 23.35 2.39 6.38
N GLY A 680 22.36 2.41 5.49
CA GLY A 680 22.15 1.35 4.49
C GLY A 680 21.50 0.08 5.07
N ALA A 681 21.14 0.08 6.35
CA ALA A 681 20.56 -1.10 7.02
C ALA A 681 19.25 -1.60 6.37
N LEU A 682 18.51 -0.73 5.67
CA LEU A 682 17.30 -1.11 4.97
C LEU A 682 17.55 -2.10 3.82
N ASP A 683 18.77 -2.14 3.25
CA ASP A 683 19.10 -3.03 2.14
C ASP A 683 19.23 -4.51 2.56
N ALA A 684 19.32 -4.76 3.87
CA ALA A 684 19.32 -6.09 4.47
C ALA A 684 17.97 -6.80 4.35
N PHE A 685 16.86 -6.08 4.22
CA PHE A 685 15.51 -6.67 4.26
C PHE A 685 15.15 -7.49 3.02
N ARG A 686 14.56 -8.68 3.24
CA ARG A 686 13.89 -9.50 2.21
C ARG A 686 12.53 -9.96 2.73
N LEU A 687 11.46 -9.43 2.15
CA LEU A 687 10.08 -9.75 2.52
C LEU A 687 9.58 -10.92 1.67
N HIS A 688 9.27 -12.02 2.35
CA HIS A 688 8.68 -13.24 1.79
C HIS A 688 7.19 -13.26 2.07
N THR A 689 6.38 -13.32 1.02
CA THR A 689 4.93 -13.46 1.15
C THR A 689 4.54 -14.93 0.94
N ASP A 690 4.81 -15.79 1.93
CA ASP A 690 4.53 -17.23 1.91
C ASP A 690 4.47 -17.80 3.35
N SER A 691 4.18 -19.10 3.50
CA SER A 691 4.26 -19.81 4.77
C SER A 691 5.70 -19.99 5.24
N ILE A 692 5.89 -20.12 6.56
CA ILE A 692 7.21 -20.33 7.18
C ILE A 692 7.91 -21.55 6.60
N LEU A 693 7.21 -22.70 6.58
CA LEU A 693 7.73 -23.94 5.99
C LEU A 693 8.20 -23.79 4.54
N ASN A 694 7.41 -23.12 3.67
CA ASN A 694 7.80 -22.96 2.26
C ASN A 694 9.03 -22.08 2.10
N VAL A 695 9.14 -21.00 2.89
CA VAL A 695 10.34 -20.15 2.86
C VAL A 695 11.55 -20.93 3.35
N LEU A 696 11.44 -21.67 4.47
CA LEU A 696 12.54 -22.49 4.97
C LEU A 696 13.02 -23.49 3.91
N LYS A 697 12.11 -24.21 3.25
CA LYS A 697 12.43 -25.13 2.14
C LYS A 697 13.16 -24.45 0.98
N SER A 698 12.85 -23.18 0.70
CA SER A 698 13.51 -22.43 -0.37
C SER A 698 14.93 -21.96 -0.03
N LEU A 699 15.27 -21.88 1.26
CA LEU A 699 16.57 -21.40 1.71
C LEU A 699 17.64 -22.50 1.65
N PRO A 700 18.92 -22.16 1.33
CA PRO A 700 20.02 -23.10 1.40
C PRO A 700 20.20 -23.68 2.81
N ALA A 701 20.82 -24.86 2.89
CA ALA A 701 21.22 -25.43 4.17
C ALA A 701 22.25 -24.51 4.85
N GLU A 702 22.21 -24.42 6.17
CA GLU A 702 23.15 -23.63 6.99
C GLU A 702 23.23 -22.13 6.62
N HIS A 703 22.19 -21.59 6.01
CA HIS A 703 22.11 -20.18 5.62
C HIS A 703 21.78 -19.24 6.79
N LEU A 704 21.00 -19.71 7.78
CA LEU A 704 20.48 -18.89 8.86
C LEU A 704 21.36 -18.96 10.11
N THR A 705 21.70 -17.82 10.70
CA THR A 705 22.41 -17.78 11.98
C THR A 705 21.48 -17.49 13.16
N ARG A 706 20.36 -16.80 12.91
CA ARG A 706 19.36 -16.41 13.91
C ARG A 706 17.95 -16.56 13.35
N THR A 707 17.11 -17.30 14.05
CA THR A 707 15.71 -17.53 13.66
C THR A 707 14.80 -17.15 14.82
N VAL A 708 13.86 -16.22 14.60
CA VAL A 708 12.90 -15.74 15.60
C VAL A 708 11.50 -16.05 15.10
N VAL A 709 10.87 -17.05 15.70
CA VAL A 709 9.59 -17.61 15.25
C VAL A 709 8.42 -17.27 16.19
N MET A 710 8.63 -16.36 17.13
CA MET A 710 7.61 -15.86 18.05
C MET A 710 6.85 -17.01 18.74
N ASP A 711 5.54 -16.87 18.91
CA ASP A 711 4.60 -17.81 19.53
C ASP A 711 3.87 -18.71 18.52
N HIS A 712 4.20 -18.63 17.24
CA HIS A 712 3.40 -19.27 16.19
C HIS A 712 3.31 -20.80 16.36
N MET A 713 4.32 -21.42 16.99
CA MET A 713 4.34 -22.87 17.23
C MET A 713 3.24 -23.32 18.21
N ASP A 714 2.73 -22.43 19.05
CA ASP A 714 1.59 -22.72 19.94
C ASP A 714 0.28 -22.95 19.17
N TRP A 715 0.24 -22.61 17.88
CA TRP A 715 -0.97 -22.70 17.06
C TRP A 715 -1.19 -24.12 16.54
N PHE A 716 -0.15 -24.95 16.50
CA PHE A 716 -0.24 -26.31 15.97
C PHE A 716 -0.88 -27.29 16.95
N ASP A 717 -1.59 -28.26 16.39
CA ASP A 717 -2.07 -29.42 17.13
C ASP A 717 -0.89 -30.36 17.42
N ARG A 718 -0.84 -30.93 18.64
CA ARG A 718 0.15 -31.93 19.07
C ARG A 718 0.15 -33.18 18.19
N SER A 719 -0.97 -33.51 17.53
CA SER A 719 -1.06 -34.66 16.63
C SER A 719 -0.65 -34.35 15.19
N SER A 720 -0.42 -33.09 14.83
CA SER A 720 -0.02 -32.70 13.47
C SER A 720 1.48 -32.91 13.26
N SER A 721 1.87 -33.48 12.13
CA SER A 721 3.28 -33.58 11.71
C SER A 721 3.82 -32.30 11.08
N GLU A 722 2.98 -31.28 10.86
CA GLU A 722 3.37 -30.05 10.15
C GLU A 722 4.44 -29.26 10.91
N LEU A 723 4.30 -29.13 12.24
CA LEU A 723 5.32 -28.44 13.06
C LEU A 723 6.63 -29.22 13.08
N GLU A 724 6.56 -30.55 13.06
CA GLU A 724 7.74 -31.40 13.01
C GLU A 724 8.52 -31.21 11.70
N GLU A 725 7.82 -31.12 10.58
CA GLU A 725 8.41 -30.80 9.28
C GLU A 725 9.04 -29.39 9.28
N GLU A 726 8.39 -28.42 9.92
CA GLU A 726 8.92 -27.07 10.04
C GLU A 726 10.19 -27.02 10.88
N ILE A 727 10.23 -27.69 12.04
CA ILE A 727 11.42 -27.77 12.89
C ILE A 727 12.56 -28.52 12.20
N LEU A 728 12.26 -29.56 11.42
CA LEU A 728 13.25 -30.26 10.59
C LEU A 728 13.88 -29.31 9.56
N GLU A 729 13.09 -28.49 8.89
CA GLU A 729 13.60 -27.49 7.94
C GLU A 729 14.34 -26.34 8.63
N MET A 730 13.94 -25.93 9.84
CA MET A 730 14.73 -25.02 10.68
C MET A 730 16.09 -25.64 11.03
N ALA A 731 16.13 -26.93 11.37
CA ALA A 731 17.37 -27.66 11.63
C ALA A 731 18.29 -27.66 10.41
N ARG A 732 17.75 -27.92 9.21
CA ARG A 732 18.52 -27.91 7.95
C ARG A 732 19.10 -26.53 7.65
N THR A 733 18.29 -25.48 7.75
CA THR A 733 18.65 -24.11 7.34
C THR A 733 19.48 -23.36 8.37
N THR A 734 19.43 -23.73 9.65
CA THR A 734 20.25 -23.10 10.69
C THR A 734 21.70 -23.56 10.58
N ALA A 735 22.66 -22.63 10.61
CA ALA A 735 24.09 -22.93 10.63
C ALA A 735 24.49 -23.61 11.95
N LYS A 736 25.62 -24.34 11.97
CA LYS A 736 26.19 -24.85 13.23
C LYS A 736 26.48 -23.69 14.19
N GLY A 737 26.04 -23.80 15.45
CA GLY A 737 26.08 -22.70 16.42
C GLY A 737 25.06 -21.59 16.17
N GLY A 738 24.21 -21.72 15.16
CA GLY A 738 23.06 -20.85 14.93
C GLY A 738 21.95 -21.11 15.95
N HIS A 739 21.11 -20.09 16.16
CA HIS A 739 20.12 -20.10 17.24
C HIS A 739 18.70 -19.92 16.69
N VAL A 740 17.75 -20.68 17.24
CA VAL A 740 16.31 -20.51 17.03
C VAL A 740 15.67 -20.03 18.34
N TYR A 741 14.78 -19.05 18.28
CA TYR A 741 14.13 -18.41 19.43
C TYR A 741 12.62 -18.44 19.29
N TRP A 742 11.95 -18.78 20.38
CA TRP A 742 10.48 -18.83 20.43
C TRP A 742 9.95 -18.50 21.82
N ARG A 743 8.72 -18.00 21.85
CA ARG A 743 7.96 -17.74 23.07
C ARG A 743 6.76 -18.68 23.12
N SER A 744 6.25 -18.96 24.31
CA SER A 744 5.05 -19.80 24.46
C SER A 744 4.14 -19.32 25.58
N ALA A 745 2.84 -19.53 25.39
CA ALA A 745 1.84 -19.40 26.44
C ALA A 745 1.97 -20.49 27.51
N GLY A 746 2.60 -21.63 27.20
CA GLY A 746 2.99 -22.64 28.19
C GLY A 746 4.35 -22.33 28.82
N ARG A 747 4.57 -22.77 30.06
CA ARG A 747 5.89 -22.66 30.70
C ARG A 747 6.89 -23.66 30.15
N VAL A 748 6.42 -24.84 29.74
CA VAL A 748 7.25 -25.90 29.14
C VAL A 748 6.55 -26.44 27.89
N PRO A 749 6.76 -25.83 26.71
CA PRO A 749 6.08 -26.24 25.50
C PRO A 749 6.51 -27.63 25.01
N TRP A 750 5.54 -28.39 24.50
CA TRP A 750 5.71 -29.80 24.11
C TRP A 750 6.71 -30.00 22.96
N TYR A 751 6.84 -29.01 22.08
CA TYR A 751 7.71 -29.03 20.91
C TYR A 751 9.20 -28.77 21.24
N ASN A 752 9.55 -28.44 22.49
CA ASN A 752 10.95 -28.40 22.93
C ASN A 752 11.67 -29.73 22.63
N ARG A 753 10.98 -30.86 22.84
CA ARG A 753 11.50 -32.20 22.55
C ARG A 753 11.74 -32.45 21.06
N LEU A 754 11.01 -31.76 20.18
CA LEU A 754 11.24 -31.84 18.74
C LEU A 754 12.52 -31.12 18.35
N PHE A 755 12.80 -29.95 18.93
CA PHE A 755 14.09 -29.28 18.75
C PHE A 755 15.26 -30.17 19.19
N GLU A 756 15.16 -30.80 20.38
CA GLU A 756 16.16 -31.76 20.87
C GLU A 756 16.35 -32.93 19.90
N LYS A 757 15.24 -33.52 19.43
CA LYS A 757 15.24 -34.61 18.44
C LYS A 757 15.99 -34.25 17.15
N TYR A 758 15.94 -32.98 16.72
CA TYR A 758 16.56 -32.51 15.48
C TYR A 758 17.88 -31.75 15.69
N GLY A 759 18.60 -32.07 16.76
CA GLY A 759 19.99 -31.65 16.95
C GLY A 759 20.17 -30.24 17.54
N PHE A 760 19.15 -29.73 18.23
CA PHE A 760 19.27 -28.49 19.00
C PHE A 760 19.43 -28.78 20.49
N LYS A 761 20.34 -28.05 21.14
CA LYS A 761 20.37 -27.92 22.58
C LYS A 761 19.36 -26.84 23.00
N VAL A 762 18.30 -27.24 23.71
CA VAL A 762 17.22 -26.34 24.14
C VAL A 762 17.53 -25.76 25.52
N GLU A 763 17.43 -24.44 25.65
CA GLU A 763 17.71 -23.69 26.86
C GLU A 763 16.56 -22.71 27.15
N PRO A 764 15.96 -22.73 28.36
CA PRO A 764 15.03 -21.70 28.77
C PRO A 764 15.79 -20.40 29.04
N LEU A 765 15.39 -19.32 28.37
CA LEU A 765 15.92 -17.97 28.61
C LEU A 765 15.11 -17.24 29.69
N GLY A 766 13.83 -17.58 29.82
CA GLY A 766 12.98 -17.11 30.89
C GLY A 766 11.72 -17.97 31.00
N VAL A 767 11.32 -18.31 32.23
CA VAL A 767 10.08 -19.03 32.50
C VAL A 767 9.39 -18.33 33.65
N ARG A 768 8.14 -17.93 33.43
CA ARG A 768 7.34 -17.22 34.42
C ARG A 768 6.87 -18.19 35.50
N GLU A 769 7.15 -17.86 36.75
CA GLU A 769 6.54 -18.55 37.89
C GLU A 769 5.12 -18.04 38.12
N ILE A 770 4.16 -18.95 38.26
CA ILE A 770 2.74 -18.65 38.46
C ILE A 770 2.57 -17.89 39.79
N GLY A 771 1.91 -16.74 39.75
CA GLY A 771 1.68 -15.91 40.94
C GLY A 771 2.91 -15.20 41.50
N SER A 772 4.06 -15.22 40.82
CA SER A 772 5.29 -14.58 41.29
C SER A 772 5.24 -13.05 41.30
N GLY A 773 4.35 -12.46 40.49
CA GLY A 773 4.32 -11.01 40.30
C GLY A 773 5.50 -10.46 39.47
N VAL A 774 6.31 -11.34 38.85
CA VAL A 774 7.49 -10.96 38.05
C VAL A 774 7.19 -11.08 36.56
N SER A 775 7.44 -10.02 35.81
CA SER A 775 7.31 -9.99 34.35
C SER A 775 8.59 -10.49 33.66
N LEU A 776 8.48 -11.29 32.60
CA LEU A 776 9.62 -11.66 31.76
C LEU A 776 10.12 -10.47 30.94
N ASP A 777 9.21 -9.77 30.27
CA ASP A 777 9.51 -8.64 29.41
C ASP A 777 8.49 -7.50 29.59
N ARG A 778 8.56 -6.46 28.75
CA ARG A 778 7.65 -5.30 28.82
C ARG A 778 6.25 -5.58 28.29
N VAL A 779 6.02 -6.68 27.60
CA VAL A 779 4.70 -7.13 27.14
C VAL A 779 4.10 -8.14 28.11
N ASN A 780 4.90 -9.10 28.57
CA ASN A 780 4.61 -10.16 29.52
C ASN A 780 3.39 -11.03 29.11
N MET A 781 3.16 -11.16 27.80
CA MET A 781 2.07 -11.98 27.26
C MET A 781 2.35 -13.48 27.41
N TYR A 782 3.61 -13.89 27.26
CA TYR A 782 4.01 -15.30 27.20
C TYR A 782 4.54 -15.78 28.55
N ALA A 783 4.34 -17.06 28.84
CA ALA A 783 4.79 -17.70 30.08
C ALA A 783 6.23 -18.20 29.98
N SER A 784 6.79 -18.33 28.78
CA SER A 784 8.19 -18.73 28.59
C SER A 784 8.82 -18.14 27.34
N PHE A 785 10.16 -18.08 27.37
CA PHE A 785 11.04 -17.71 26.26
C PHE A 785 12.20 -18.70 26.21
N TYR A 786 12.44 -19.28 25.03
CA TYR A 786 13.39 -20.36 24.82
C TYR A 786 14.33 -20.08 23.66
N ARG A 787 15.49 -20.75 23.71
CA ARG A 787 16.45 -20.81 22.61
C ARG A 787 16.84 -22.27 22.34
N GLY A 788 16.90 -22.64 21.06
CA GLY A 788 17.57 -23.84 20.57
C GLY A 788 18.89 -23.48 19.90
N VAL A 789 20.00 -24.07 20.34
CA VAL A 789 21.33 -23.90 19.72
C VAL A 789 21.65 -25.12 18.87
N LYS A 790 21.90 -24.95 17.57
CA LYS A 790 22.21 -26.09 16.69
C LYS A 790 23.59 -26.66 17.01
N VAL A 791 23.62 -27.92 17.41
CA VAL A 791 24.82 -28.66 17.80
C VAL A 791 25.46 -29.30 16.56
N GLY A 792 26.79 -29.42 16.51
CA GLY A 792 27.46 -30.17 15.44
C GLY A 792 27.48 -31.67 15.74
N ARG A 793 27.49 -32.52 14.70
CA ARG A 793 27.54 -34.00 14.82
C ARG A 793 28.67 -34.54 15.72
N ASP A 794 29.74 -33.79 15.95
CA ASP A 794 30.87 -34.23 16.79
C ASP A 794 30.62 -34.15 18.30
N GLU A 795 29.55 -33.48 18.76
CA GLU A 795 29.19 -33.38 20.19
C GLU A 795 28.16 -34.43 20.64
N GLU A 796 27.59 -35.24 19.73
CA GLU A 796 26.66 -36.34 20.06
C GLU A 796 27.36 -37.55 20.73
N ILE A 797 28.70 -37.59 20.77
CA ILE A 797 29.47 -38.73 21.31
C ILE A 797 29.99 -38.48 22.76
N SER A 798 29.83 -37.27 23.31
CA SER A 798 30.36 -36.93 24.63
C SER A 798 29.31 -36.55 25.67
N ASN A 799 28.19 -37.26 25.72
CA ASN A 799 27.32 -37.31 26.91
C ASN A 799 26.80 -38.72 27.16
#